data_AF-A0A932CVJ7-F1
#
_entry.id   AF-A0A932CVJ7-F1
#
_cell.length_a   1.000
_cell.length_b   1.000
_cell.length_c   1.000
_cell.angle_alpha   90.00
_cell.angle_beta   90.00
_cell.angle_gamma   90.00
#
_symmetry.space_group_name_H-M   'P 1'
#
loop_
_entity.id
_entity.type
_entity.pdbx_description
1 polymer ?
#
loop_
_entity_poly.entity_id
_entity_poly.type
_entity_poly.pdbx_seq_one_letter_code
_entity_poly.pdbx_strand_id
1 'polypeptide(L)'
;METLTDRARRFALPALVLLTGLTVAWFVFVYERPESLGNIQRFLENQGKVLVVGGDDLVDLNAPGTELVSLAQERGISRLLEGRDEAAVVLALERRGYKALLADTRLARLDELARVSVKTRLALYRPLERFTADYLTERVALYKWHEPFEISKVDARRLIAVARQVLEGGRPPPAERESEPLRRDRPSEVAVVLRGQGKALIWRSARRRSLLQSTVDAALALRDRWETRQARRHGPLPEAVDRLNVELEIFHDYGRLADRSIPFLWRAVEPGIYGAIIRQPKKYRYQLPSTSVYSSLESVEDYLASVSSEADLGDDGWRSTSIKLERFRTVHFRETRPGGEIQELYRGIPPVGEEVLRRGRFEKAIALASDWLVDNQRPNGLFMYSYFPNTDKDPNQRNIVRHGLAAYSLAMTYEFDRRPTTLEAAKRALQFMLDNTRFGEGPPSPSGGTGPADEWQGKRIPRDMAFVRYSDADKNGPVGKMGAVAAAVFTLSQLATQIPMPDEWRRYAVGYGNFFLFMQKEDGSFHHYYCTSDHNYYNTETTIYPGEILLGLSRVYGMTHDEKYAEAFDRGMRYYERWWDSLSKEREPGGTYSEPIRVDLVQFVPWISMAMNDMFPRVTDPARARAYARFGIEVSDWIVDEYQFTEDRSFFPDYLGGYYKMPTELPAMHGCVYTEGTAAAYNLARSTRDERLRRKLLRATLLGCRYAIQQIFTPGVSDFWVPNPRRARGGVRYSLNGAKLRIDYSYHSISAIWQALKFMPPEDLP
;
A
#
# COMPACT_ATOMS: atom_id res chain seq x y z
N MET A 1 21.28 -45.52 -15.25
CA MET A 1 20.33 -44.65 -15.98
C MET A 1 19.62 -43.78 -14.98
N GLU A 2 20.27 -42.67 -14.62
CA GLU A 2 19.66 -41.56 -13.90
C GLU A 2 18.49 -41.02 -14.72
N THR A 3 17.28 -41.04 -14.16
CA THR A 3 16.09 -40.52 -14.83
C THR A 3 15.59 -39.30 -14.07
N LEU A 4 15.79 -38.14 -14.70
CA LEU A 4 14.98 -36.91 -14.81
C LEU A 4 14.08 -36.39 -13.67
N THR A 5 13.77 -37.13 -12.62
CA THR A 5 12.92 -36.70 -11.48
C THR A 5 13.68 -35.99 -10.36
N ASP A 6 15.01 -36.06 -10.34
CA ASP A 6 15.85 -35.36 -9.34
C ASP A 6 16.19 -33.90 -9.73
N ARG A 7 15.94 -33.51 -10.97
CA ARG A 7 16.10 -32.11 -11.40
C ARG A 7 14.92 -31.22 -11.00
N ALA A 8 13.70 -31.74 -10.86
CA ALA A 8 12.52 -30.93 -10.54
C ALA A 8 12.41 -30.56 -9.03
N ARG A 9 12.96 -31.38 -8.12
CA ARG A 9 12.98 -31.09 -6.68
C ARG A 9 14.00 -30.02 -6.26
N ARG A 10 14.98 -29.74 -7.13
CA ARG A 10 15.95 -28.64 -6.97
C ARG A 10 15.44 -27.26 -7.40
N PHE A 11 14.17 -27.08 -7.77
CA PHE A 11 13.66 -25.76 -8.19
C PHE A 11 12.52 -25.18 -7.35
N ALA A 12 11.93 -25.93 -6.41
CA ALA A 12 10.88 -25.39 -5.53
C ALA A 12 11.38 -24.98 -4.13
N LEU A 13 12.34 -25.71 -3.54
CA LEU A 13 12.97 -25.32 -2.27
C LEU A 13 13.98 -24.16 -2.37
N PRO A 14 14.66 -23.93 -3.50
CA PRO A 14 15.38 -22.70 -3.70
C PRO A 14 14.46 -21.57 -4.14
N ALA A 15 13.13 -21.68 -4.21
CA ALA A 15 12.31 -20.45 -4.37
C ALA A 15 12.37 -19.57 -3.11
N LEU A 16 12.48 -20.18 -1.91
CA LEU A 16 12.60 -19.44 -0.64
C LEU A 16 14.07 -19.16 -0.28
N VAL A 17 15.01 -20.04 -0.69
CA VAL A 17 16.46 -19.87 -0.46
C VAL A 17 17.15 -19.05 -1.59
N LEU A 18 16.63 -19.06 -2.82
CA LEU A 18 16.96 -18.03 -3.83
C LEU A 18 16.26 -16.72 -3.49
N LEU A 19 15.11 -16.69 -2.80
CA LEU A 19 14.58 -15.41 -2.30
C LEU A 19 15.52 -14.82 -1.26
N THR A 20 16.08 -15.60 -0.34
CA THR A 20 17.10 -15.12 0.61
C THR A 20 18.45 -14.82 -0.06
N GLY A 21 18.92 -15.67 -0.99
CA GLY A 21 20.16 -15.46 -1.74
C GLY A 21 20.09 -14.32 -2.78
N LEU A 22 18.96 -14.13 -3.45
CA LEU A 22 18.65 -12.96 -4.28
C LEU A 22 18.41 -11.75 -3.39
N THR A 23 17.80 -11.83 -2.21
CA THR A 23 17.76 -10.67 -1.30
C THR A 23 19.14 -10.33 -0.77
N VAL A 24 20.06 -11.27 -0.56
CA VAL A 24 21.45 -10.96 -0.14
C VAL A 24 22.26 -10.37 -1.30
N ALA A 25 22.12 -10.89 -2.52
CA ALA A 25 22.74 -10.30 -3.71
C ALA A 25 22.12 -8.95 -4.12
N TRP A 26 20.80 -8.80 -3.94
CA TRP A 26 20.05 -7.54 -4.04
C TRP A 26 20.43 -6.60 -2.89
N PHE A 27 20.69 -7.10 -1.68
CA PHE A 27 21.19 -6.32 -0.54
C PHE A 27 22.56 -5.73 -0.87
N VAL A 28 23.49 -6.53 -1.40
CA VAL A 28 24.80 -6.01 -1.83
C VAL A 28 24.61 -4.96 -2.95
N PHE A 29 23.63 -5.13 -3.85
CA PHE A 29 23.34 -4.17 -4.92
C PHE A 29 22.57 -2.89 -4.48
N VAL A 30 21.77 -2.96 -3.42
CA VAL A 30 21.01 -1.82 -2.86
C VAL A 30 21.88 -0.97 -1.93
N TYR A 31 22.93 -1.57 -1.37
CA TYR A 31 23.89 -0.90 -0.48
C TYR A 31 25.18 -0.42 -1.17
N GLU A 32 25.34 -0.65 -2.49
CA GLU A 32 26.38 0.07 -3.24
C GLU A 32 26.11 1.57 -3.09
N ARG A 33 27.14 2.32 -2.68
CA ARG A 33 27.04 3.77 -2.63
C ARG A 33 26.72 4.25 -4.04
N PRO A 34 25.74 5.14 -4.23
CA PRO A 34 25.49 5.70 -5.55
C PRO A 34 26.74 6.45 -6.01
N GLU A 35 27.44 5.93 -7.03
CA GLU A 35 28.70 6.49 -7.49
C GLU A 35 28.57 7.25 -8.82
N SER A 36 27.64 6.84 -9.69
CA SER A 36 27.54 7.41 -11.04
C SER A 36 27.15 8.89 -11.02
N LEU A 37 28.01 9.69 -11.66
CA LEU A 37 27.77 11.10 -11.99
C LEU A 37 27.25 11.28 -13.43
N GLY A 38 27.05 10.19 -14.18
CA GLY A 38 26.66 10.24 -15.58
C GLY A 38 27.48 11.25 -16.39
N ASN A 39 26.81 12.10 -17.16
CA ASN A 39 27.42 13.22 -17.89
C ASN A 39 27.15 14.57 -17.22
N ILE A 40 27.05 14.62 -15.88
CA ILE A 40 26.67 15.83 -15.15
C ILE A 40 27.56 17.04 -15.48
N GLN A 41 28.86 16.83 -15.71
CA GLN A 41 29.82 17.90 -16.02
C GLN A 41 29.36 18.73 -17.24
N ARG A 42 28.86 18.06 -18.29
CA ARG A 42 28.31 18.74 -19.47
C ARG A 42 27.05 19.55 -19.17
N PHE A 43 26.25 19.11 -18.21
CA PHE A 43 25.07 19.84 -17.76
C PHE A 43 25.42 20.98 -16.80
N LEU A 44 26.60 20.92 -16.18
CA LEU A 44 27.15 21.98 -15.34
C LEU A 44 27.91 23.02 -16.14
N GLU A 45 28.24 22.83 -17.41
CA GLU A 45 28.88 23.87 -18.23
C GLU A 45 28.00 25.13 -18.32
N ASN A 46 28.63 26.30 -18.14
CA ASN A 46 28.03 27.63 -18.31
C ASN A 46 26.71 27.87 -17.54
N GLN A 47 26.59 27.33 -16.33
CA GLN A 47 25.43 27.54 -15.45
C GLN A 47 25.56 28.80 -14.59
N GLY A 48 26.70 29.49 -14.60
CA GLY A 48 26.97 30.61 -13.68
C GLY A 48 27.28 30.08 -12.28
N LYS A 49 26.62 30.62 -11.25
CA LYS A 49 26.87 30.23 -9.85
C LYS A 49 25.93 29.11 -9.40
N VAL A 50 26.47 27.99 -8.93
CA VAL A 50 25.71 26.79 -8.53
C VAL A 50 26.04 26.40 -7.10
N LEU A 51 25.00 26.24 -6.28
CA LEU A 51 25.16 25.78 -4.90
C LEU A 51 25.25 24.26 -4.85
N VAL A 52 26.29 23.72 -4.22
CA VAL A 52 26.48 22.29 -3.98
C VAL A 52 25.94 21.93 -2.60
N VAL A 53 24.82 21.22 -2.58
CA VAL A 53 24.20 20.65 -1.38
C VAL A 53 24.65 19.19 -1.28
N GLY A 54 25.85 18.97 -0.73
CA GLY A 54 26.49 17.66 -0.73
C GLY A 54 27.90 17.67 -0.17
N GLY A 55 28.64 16.57 -0.42
CA GLY A 55 30.05 16.49 -0.05
C GLY A 55 30.93 17.47 -0.83
N ASP A 56 32.02 17.94 -0.20
CA ASP A 56 32.93 18.93 -0.79
C ASP A 56 33.62 18.39 -2.06
N ASP A 57 33.71 17.08 -2.21
CA ASP A 57 34.28 16.44 -3.40
C ASP A 57 33.46 16.72 -4.69
N LEU A 58 32.21 17.17 -4.57
CA LEU A 58 31.39 17.63 -5.68
C LEU A 58 31.70 19.07 -6.11
N VAL A 59 32.38 19.86 -5.26
CA VAL A 59 32.79 21.24 -5.58
C VAL A 59 34.00 21.22 -6.53
N ASP A 60 34.78 20.14 -6.51
CA ASP A 60 35.96 19.94 -7.35
C ASP A 60 35.62 19.40 -8.76
N LEU A 61 34.34 19.28 -9.12
CA LEU A 61 33.92 18.82 -10.44
C LEU A 61 34.32 19.83 -11.52
N ASN A 62 34.93 19.33 -12.60
CA ASN A 62 35.24 20.15 -13.77
C ASN A 62 33.94 20.61 -14.46
N ALA A 63 33.63 21.90 -14.36
CA ALA A 63 32.46 22.54 -14.95
C ALA A 63 32.84 23.90 -15.56
N PRO A 64 33.39 23.93 -16.79
CA PRO A 64 33.81 25.17 -17.42
C PRO A 64 32.69 26.23 -17.46
N GLY A 65 33.03 27.46 -17.05
CA GLY A 65 32.08 28.57 -17.01
C GLY A 65 31.08 28.53 -15.84
N THR A 66 31.32 27.68 -14.84
CA THR A 66 30.45 27.52 -13.66
C THR A 66 31.25 27.59 -12.37
N GLU A 67 30.75 28.40 -11.43
CA GLU A 67 31.27 28.50 -10.08
C GLU A 67 30.47 27.56 -9.17
N LEU A 68 31.10 26.47 -8.71
CA LEU A 68 30.53 25.54 -7.72
C LEU A 68 30.86 26.04 -6.31
N VAL A 69 29.85 26.20 -5.46
CA VAL A 69 30.03 26.71 -4.08
C VAL A 69 29.48 25.72 -3.06
N SER A 70 30.28 25.34 -2.06
CA SER A 70 29.87 24.43 -0.99
C SER A 70 28.77 25.04 -0.10
N LEU A 71 27.75 24.26 0.25
CA LEU A 71 26.74 24.64 1.23
C LEU A 71 27.34 25.00 2.60
N ALA A 72 28.52 24.47 2.94
CA ALA A 72 29.21 24.81 4.19
C ALA A 72 29.52 26.31 4.31
N GLN A 73 29.67 27.01 3.18
CA GLN A 73 29.90 28.46 3.11
C GLN A 73 28.59 29.27 3.28
N GLU A 74 27.43 28.62 3.19
CA GLU A 74 26.11 29.25 3.13
C GLU A 74 25.21 28.86 4.31
N ARG A 75 25.65 29.18 5.54
CA ARG A 75 24.94 28.85 6.80
C ARG A 75 23.47 29.31 6.84
N GLY A 76 23.14 30.38 6.12
CA GLY A 76 21.76 30.88 6.01
C GLY A 76 20.87 29.93 5.20
N ILE A 77 21.34 29.52 4.01
CA ILE A 77 20.62 28.58 3.14
C ILE A 77 20.58 27.18 3.77
N SER A 78 21.68 26.75 4.40
CA SER A 78 21.76 25.46 5.10
C SER A 78 20.62 25.28 6.11
N ARG A 79 20.34 26.30 6.93
CA ARG A 79 19.21 26.25 7.89
C ARG A 79 17.84 26.23 7.22
N LEU A 80 17.66 26.94 6.10
CA LEU A 80 16.40 26.93 5.35
C LEU A 80 16.13 25.58 4.70
N LEU A 81 17.17 24.91 4.21
CA LEU A 81 17.07 23.58 3.60
C LEU A 81 16.59 22.48 4.56
N GLU A 82 16.84 22.64 5.87
CA GLU A 82 16.31 21.75 6.92
C GLU A 82 14.81 22.00 7.22
N GLY A 83 14.26 23.11 6.72
CA GLY A 83 12.82 23.42 6.77
C GLY A 83 12.05 22.90 5.56
N ARG A 84 10.78 23.33 5.41
CA ARG A 84 9.88 22.98 4.30
C ARG A 84 9.55 24.14 3.35
N ASP A 85 10.07 25.32 3.64
CA ASP A 85 9.74 26.54 2.90
C ASP A 85 10.61 26.68 1.65
N GLU A 86 10.11 26.15 0.54
CA GLU A 86 10.76 26.22 -0.77
C GLU A 86 10.95 27.67 -1.24
N ALA A 87 9.97 28.55 -0.96
CA ALA A 87 10.02 29.94 -1.39
C ALA A 87 11.12 30.70 -0.67
N ALA A 88 11.30 30.47 0.64
CA ALA A 88 12.41 31.04 1.39
C ALA A 88 13.78 30.57 0.88
N VAL A 89 13.91 29.29 0.51
CA VAL A 89 15.14 28.75 -0.09
C VAL A 89 15.42 29.43 -1.44
N VAL A 90 14.43 29.48 -2.34
CA VAL A 90 14.57 30.12 -3.66
C VAL A 90 14.94 31.60 -3.52
N LEU A 91 14.24 32.36 -2.68
CA LEU A 91 14.54 33.76 -2.42
C LEU A 91 15.97 33.96 -1.90
N ALA A 92 16.44 33.07 -1.02
CA ALA A 92 17.79 33.12 -0.49
C ALA A 92 18.86 32.80 -1.54
N LEU A 93 18.57 31.88 -2.47
CA LEU A 93 19.43 31.53 -3.61
C LEU A 93 19.53 32.70 -4.58
N GLU A 94 18.41 33.30 -4.96
CA GLU A 94 18.34 34.41 -5.91
C GLU A 94 19.06 35.66 -5.39
N ARG A 95 18.86 36.01 -4.12
CA ARG A 95 19.55 37.15 -3.47
C ARG A 95 21.07 37.01 -3.46
N ARG A 96 21.59 35.77 -3.54
CA ARG A 96 23.02 35.45 -3.56
C ARG A 96 23.56 35.18 -4.96
N GLY A 97 22.72 35.35 -5.99
CA GLY A 97 23.10 35.21 -7.39
C GLY A 97 23.24 33.77 -7.88
N TYR A 98 22.81 32.76 -7.12
CA TYR A 98 22.78 31.38 -7.60
C TYR A 98 21.81 31.22 -8.77
N LYS A 99 22.11 30.28 -9.67
CA LYS A 99 21.31 29.97 -10.87
C LYS A 99 20.83 28.53 -10.92
N ALA A 100 21.50 27.63 -10.20
CA ALA A 100 21.10 26.24 -10.04
C ALA A 100 21.60 25.69 -8.70
N LEU A 101 21.14 24.49 -8.37
CA LEU A 101 21.53 23.75 -7.18
C LEU A 101 21.91 22.33 -7.58
N LEU A 102 23.07 21.83 -7.14
CA LEU A 102 23.50 20.45 -7.30
C LEU A 102 23.29 19.72 -5.97
N ALA A 103 22.39 18.74 -5.93
CA ALA A 103 22.06 17.99 -4.71
C ALA A 103 22.67 16.59 -4.73
N ASP A 104 23.32 16.21 -3.64
CA ASP A 104 23.91 14.90 -3.42
C ASP A 104 22.91 13.94 -2.78
N THR A 105 22.74 12.77 -3.38
CA THR A 105 21.80 11.76 -2.89
C THR A 105 22.27 11.04 -1.65
N ARG A 106 23.56 11.13 -1.29
CA ARG A 106 24.10 10.55 -0.04
C ARG A 106 23.59 11.25 1.22
N LEU A 107 22.93 12.40 1.07
CA LEU A 107 22.34 13.15 2.18
C LEU A 107 21.07 12.51 2.76
N ALA A 108 20.45 11.57 2.05
CA ALA A 108 19.27 10.85 2.50
C ALA A 108 19.21 9.46 1.88
N ARG A 109 18.79 8.48 2.67
CA ARG A 109 18.68 7.10 2.20
C ARG A 109 17.24 6.75 1.83
N LEU A 110 17.07 5.90 0.82
CA LEU A 110 15.75 5.51 0.32
C LEU A 110 15.03 4.59 1.31
N ASP A 111 15.78 3.86 2.15
CA ASP A 111 15.28 2.90 3.11
C ASP A 111 14.91 3.50 4.48
N GLU A 112 15.06 4.82 4.63
CA GLU A 112 14.75 5.54 5.86
C GLU A 112 13.52 6.42 5.69
N LEU A 113 12.66 6.46 6.71
CA LEU A 113 11.58 7.44 6.84
C LEU A 113 12.13 8.81 7.26
N ALA A 114 12.85 9.45 6.35
CA ALA A 114 13.47 10.73 6.60
C ALA A 114 12.43 11.82 6.90
N ARG A 115 12.80 12.73 7.81
CA ARG A 115 12.02 13.95 8.04
C ARG A 115 11.89 14.73 6.74
N VAL A 116 10.68 15.18 6.45
CA VAL A 116 10.38 15.98 5.26
C VAL A 116 10.96 17.38 5.42
N SER A 117 11.98 17.67 4.61
CA SER A 117 12.61 18.97 4.43
C SER A 117 12.92 19.21 2.95
N VAL A 118 13.27 20.45 2.57
CA VAL A 118 13.71 20.76 1.20
C VAL A 118 14.94 19.92 0.87
N LYS A 119 15.89 19.79 1.79
CA LYS A 119 17.10 18.97 1.64
C LYS A 119 16.78 17.50 1.34
N THR A 120 15.94 16.85 2.14
CA THR A 120 15.64 15.42 1.97
C THR A 120 14.84 15.18 0.69
N ARG A 121 13.95 16.10 0.30
CA ARG A 121 13.26 16.02 -1.00
C ARG A 121 14.22 16.13 -2.18
N LEU A 122 15.16 17.07 -2.14
CA LEU A 122 16.20 17.21 -3.17
C LEU A 122 17.05 15.93 -3.30
N ALA A 123 17.50 15.37 -2.16
CA ALA A 123 18.35 14.18 -2.13
C ALA A 123 17.63 12.87 -2.52
N LEU A 124 16.32 12.77 -2.27
CA LEU A 124 15.50 11.60 -2.61
C LEU A 124 14.68 11.78 -3.90
N TYR A 125 14.94 12.84 -4.67
CA TYR A 125 14.23 13.16 -5.92
C TYR A 125 12.71 13.28 -5.78
N ARG A 126 12.26 13.68 -4.59
CA ARG A 126 10.84 13.84 -4.25
C ARG A 126 10.32 15.19 -4.78
N PRO A 127 9.03 15.26 -5.12
CA PRO A 127 8.46 16.47 -5.70
C PRO A 127 8.67 17.72 -4.84
N LEU A 128 9.00 18.80 -5.52
CA LEU A 128 9.05 20.18 -5.01
C LEU A 128 8.22 21.02 -5.99
N GLU A 129 7.49 22.01 -5.47
CA GLU A 129 6.62 22.84 -6.32
C GLU A 129 7.40 23.96 -7.01
N ARG A 130 8.54 24.36 -6.44
CA ARG A 130 9.41 25.41 -7.00
C ARG A 130 10.70 24.90 -7.62
N PHE A 131 10.98 23.60 -7.59
CA PHE A 131 12.21 23.04 -8.16
C PHE A 131 11.90 21.94 -9.18
N THR A 132 12.64 21.96 -10.29
CA THR A 132 12.64 20.89 -11.30
C THR A 132 14.05 20.31 -11.38
N ALA A 133 14.15 18.99 -11.40
CA ALA A 133 15.41 18.28 -11.59
C ALA A 133 15.68 18.07 -13.09
N ASP A 134 16.47 18.95 -13.71
CA ASP A 134 16.76 18.90 -15.15
C ASP A 134 17.51 17.61 -15.55
N TYR A 135 18.41 17.15 -14.68
CA TYR A 135 19.26 15.98 -14.90
C TYR A 135 19.49 15.22 -13.60
N LEU A 136 19.23 13.92 -13.61
CA LEU A 136 19.31 13.05 -12.44
C LEU A 136 20.24 11.87 -12.73
N THR A 137 21.12 11.60 -11.78
CA THR A 137 22.04 10.45 -11.77
C THR A 137 21.81 9.63 -10.50
N GLU A 138 22.52 8.53 -10.31
CA GLU A 138 22.46 7.78 -9.04
C GLU A 138 22.87 8.66 -7.85
N ARG A 139 23.90 9.48 -8.07
CA ARG A 139 24.60 10.24 -7.03
C ARG A 139 24.17 11.71 -6.90
N VAL A 140 23.80 12.36 -7.99
CA VAL A 140 23.48 13.80 -7.98
C VAL A 140 22.30 14.14 -8.87
N ALA A 141 21.61 15.23 -8.52
CA ALA A 141 20.69 15.90 -9.44
C ALA A 141 20.97 17.39 -9.53
N LEU A 142 20.88 17.91 -10.75
CA LEU A 142 20.93 19.35 -11.05
C LEU A 142 19.51 19.91 -11.04
N TYR A 143 19.25 20.80 -10.09
CA TYR A 143 17.98 21.47 -9.91
C TYR A 143 18.01 22.92 -10.39
N LYS A 144 16.93 23.32 -11.03
CA LYS A 144 16.56 24.71 -11.27
C LYS A 144 15.26 25.02 -10.57
N TRP A 145 14.96 26.30 -10.40
CA TRP A 145 13.72 26.75 -9.80
C TRP A 145 12.87 27.59 -10.75
N HIS A 146 11.58 27.58 -10.48
CA HIS A 146 10.55 28.24 -11.26
C HIS A 146 9.37 28.65 -10.37
N GLU A 147 8.44 29.42 -10.93
CA GLU A 147 7.15 29.62 -10.28
C GLU A 147 6.35 28.32 -10.26
N PRO A 148 5.62 28.02 -9.16
CA PRO A 148 4.76 26.85 -9.07
C PRO A 148 3.80 26.78 -10.26
N PHE A 149 3.62 25.57 -10.77
CA PHE A 149 2.62 25.35 -11.81
C PHE A 149 1.25 25.21 -11.16
N GLU A 150 0.37 26.20 -11.36
CA GLU A 150 -0.99 26.19 -10.85
C GLU A 150 -2.01 26.36 -11.97
N ILE A 151 -3.13 25.64 -11.86
CA ILE A 151 -4.31 25.81 -12.70
C ILE A 151 -5.57 25.73 -11.84
N SER A 152 -6.47 26.69 -12.00
CA SER A 152 -7.74 26.69 -11.26
C SER A 152 -8.67 25.59 -11.76
N LYS A 153 -9.57 25.09 -10.90
CA LYS A 153 -10.62 24.15 -11.33
C LYS A 153 -11.53 24.75 -12.41
N VAL A 154 -11.71 26.07 -12.42
CA VAL A 154 -12.50 26.77 -13.44
C VAL A 154 -11.81 26.70 -14.81
N ASP A 155 -10.51 27.00 -14.85
CA ASP A 155 -9.71 26.95 -16.08
C ASP A 155 -9.56 25.51 -16.58
N ALA A 156 -9.33 24.54 -15.69
CA ALA A 156 -9.29 23.12 -16.05
C ALA A 156 -10.62 22.63 -16.65
N ARG A 157 -11.76 23.04 -16.05
CA ARG A 157 -13.09 22.75 -16.60
C ARG A 157 -13.27 23.37 -17.97
N ARG A 158 -12.79 24.61 -18.16
CA ARG A 158 -12.84 25.30 -19.45
C ARG A 158 -12.04 24.55 -20.51
N LEU A 159 -10.82 24.08 -20.20
CA LEU A 159 -10.02 23.27 -21.13
C LEU A 159 -10.70 21.96 -21.50
N ILE A 160 -11.30 21.24 -20.54
CA ILE A 160 -12.06 20.01 -20.84
C ILE A 160 -13.25 20.32 -21.76
N ALA A 161 -13.98 21.41 -21.51
CA ALA A 161 -15.09 21.83 -22.37
C ALA A 161 -14.62 22.16 -23.79
N VAL A 162 -13.46 22.81 -23.94
CA VAL A 162 -12.85 23.09 -25.25
C VAL A 162 -12.43 21.80 -25.96
N ALA A 163 -11.79 20.87 -25.26
CA ALA A 163 -11.43 19.56 -25.82
C ALA A 163 -12.68 18.84 -26.33
N ARG A 164 -13.74 18.78 -25.52
CA ARG A 164 -15.04 18.19 -25.88
C ARG A 164 -15.64 18.85 -27.12
N GLN A 165 -15.73 20.18 -27.16
CA GLN A 165 -16.24 20.92 -28.31
C GLN A 165 -15.50 20.57 -29.61
N VAL A 166 -14.18 20.42 -29.57
CA VAL A 166 -13.37 20.04 -30.74
C VAL A 166 -13.63 18.59 -31.17
N LEU A 167 -13.75 17.67 -30.20
CA LEU A 167 -14.04 16.26 -30.43
C LEU A 167 -15.45 16.04 -31.03
N GLU A 168 -16.42 16.89 -30.65
CA GLU A 168 -17.78 16.95 -31.21
C GLU A 168 -17.81 17.51 -32.65
N GLY A 169 -16.69 18.03 -33.16
CA GLY A 169 -16.61 18.62 -34.50
C GLY A 169 -16.80 20.15 -34.52
N GLY A 170 -16.99 20.77 -33.37
CA GLY A 170 -17.08 22.22 -33.23
C GLY A 170 -15.77 22.94 -33.55
N ARG A 171 -15.88 24.24 -33.86
CA ARG A 171 -14.71 25.11 -34.03
C ARG A 171 -14.10 25.45 -32.67
N PRO A 172 -12.76 25.49 -32.52
CA PRO A 172 -12.12 25.97 -31.30
C PRO A 172 -12.54 27.41 -30.95
N PRO A 173 -12.59 27.79 -29.67
CA PRO A 173 -12.85 29.18 -29.30
C PRO A 173 -11.66 30.09 -29.69
N PRO A 174 -11.93 31.38 -30.00
CA PRO A 174 -10.87 32.35 -30.22
C PRO A 174 -10.11 32.63 -28.92
N ALA A 175 -8.77 32.62 -28.99
CA ALA A 175 -7.90 32.70 -27.82
C ALA A 175 -8.05 33.99 -27.01
N GLU A 176 -8.47 35.08 -27.65
CA GLU A 176 -8.67 36.40 -27.04
C GLU A 176 -9.83 36.43 -26.05
N ARG A 177 -10.75 35.45 -26.12
CA ARG A 177 -11.91 35.34 -25.22
C ARG A 177 -11.63 34.47 -23.99
N GLU A 178 -10.47 33.83 -23.91
CA GLU A 178 -10.11 32.95 -22.81
C GLU A 178 -9.31 33.67 -21.71
N SER A 179 -9.32 33.10 -20.51
CA SER A 179 -8.60 33.64 -19.36
C SER A 179 -7.09 33.73 -19.60
N GLU A 180 -6.41 34.68 -18.94
CA GLU A 180 -4.95 34.87 -19.07
C GLU A 180 -4.17 33.56 -18.86
N PRO A 181 -4.44 32.73 -17.83
CA PRO A 181 -3.68 31.49 -17.61
C PRO A 181 -3.74 30.50 -18.77
N LEU A 182 -4.86 30.48 -19.51
CA LEU A 182 -5.08 29.56 -20.63
C LEU A 182 -4.41 30.01 -21.93
N ARG A 183 -4.36 31.32 -22.17
CA ARG A 183 -3.79 31.93 -23.39
C ARG A 183 -2.36 32.44 -23.21
N ARG A 184 -1.82 32.42 -21.99
CA ARG A 184 -0.46 32.89 -21.68
C ARG A 184 0.57 32.24 -22.60
N ASP A 185 1.43 33.07 -23.17
CA ASP A 185 2.50 32.64 -24.06
C ASP A 185 3.61 31.93 -23.27
N ARG A 186 3.52 30.61 -23.18
CA ARG A 186 4.51 29.73 -22.56
C ARG A 186 4.46 28.31 -23.15
N PRO A 187 5.60 27.62 -23.28
CA PRO A 187 5.61 26.20 -23.65
C PRO A 187 4.70 25.40 -22.70
N SER A 188 3.67 24.77 -23.25
CA SER A 188 2.68 23.99 -22.51
C SER A 188 2.46 22.68 -23.25
N GLU A 189 2.35 21.57 -22.53
CA GLU A 189 2.06 20.27 -23.12
C GLU A 189 0.85 19.66 -22.40
N VAL A 190 -0.12 19.21 -23.19
CA VAL A 190 -1.42 18.73 -22.69
C VAL A 190 -1.76 17.44 -23.40
N ALA A 191 -2.18 16.42 -22.67
CA ALA A 191 -2.83 15.23 -23.19
C ALA A 191 -4.35 15.30 -22.98
N VAL A 192 -5.08 14.87 -24.01
CA VAL A 192 -6.52 14.62 -23.97
C VAL A 192 -6.73 13.10 -24.06
N VAL A 193 -7.48 12.54 -23.12
CA VAL A 193 -7.79 11.11 -23.03
C VAL A 193 -9.30 10.93 -23.20
N LEU A 194 -9.70 9.95 -24.03
CA LEU A 194 -11.07 9.47 -24.08
C LEU A 194 -11.18 8.12 -23.38
N ARG A 195 -12.00 8.06 -22.33
CA ARG A 195 -12.29 6.84 -21.56
C ARG A 195 -13.72 6.38 -21.77
N GLY A 196 -13.88 5.06 -21.93
CA GLY A 196 -15.18 4.40 -21.96
C GLY A 196 -15.10 3.00 -21.35
N GLN A 197 -16.13 2.61 -20.59
CA GLN A 197 -16.23 1.28 -19.96
C GLN A 197 -14.96 0.87 -19.19
N GLY A 198 -14.43 1.77 -18.35
CA GLY A 198 -13.22 1.53 -17.57
C GLY A 198 -11.91 1.74 -18.32
N LYS A 199 -11.89 1.74 -19.66
CA LYS A 199 -10.64 1.73 -20.45
C LYS A 199 -10.37 3.06 -21.12
N ALA A 200 -9.11 3.51 -21.08
CA ALA A 200 -8.63 4.54 -22.00
C ALA A 200 -8.70 3.98 -23.42
N LEU A 201 -9.60 4.52 -24.25
CA LEU A 201 -9.82 4.05 -25.61
C LEU A 201 -8.76 4.60 -26.56
N ILE A 202 -8.40 5.87 -26.37
CA ILE A 202 -7.38 6.59 -27.11
C ILE A 202 -7.00 7.85 -26.33
N TRP A 203 -5.75 8.28 -26.47
CA TRP A 203 -5.32 9.59 -26.00
C TRP A 203 -4.25 10.18 -26.94
N ARG A 204 -4.11 11.50 -26.95
CA ARG A 204 -3.06 12.23 -27.68
C ARG A 204 -2.58 13.42 -26.87
N SER A 205 -1.32 13.80 -27.04
CA SER A 205 -0.77 15.05 -26.51
C SER A 205 -0.31 15.98 -27.61
N ALA A 206 -0.25 17.28 -27.28
CA ALA A 206 0.39 18.29 -28.10
C ALA A 206 1.12 19.31 -27.23
N ARG A 207 2.25 19.81 -27.74
CA ARG A 207 3.05 20.87 -27.12
C ARG A 207 3.02 22.14 -27.97
N ARG A 208 2.52 23.23 -27.40
CA ARG A 208 2.36 24.55 -28.02
C ARG A 208 2.73 25.68 -27.06
N ARG A 209 2.50 26.92 -27.48
CA ARG A 209 2.82 28.15 -26.73
C ARG A 209 1.72 28.57 -25.75
N SER A 210 0.70 27.76 -25.51
CA SER A 210 -0.31 28.01 -24.47
C SER A 210 -1.07 26.72 -24.12
N LEU A 211 -1.72 26.69 -22.95
CA LEU A 211 -2.56 25.55 -22.55
C LEU A 211 -3.75 25.35 -23.51
N LEU A 212 -4.36 26.45 -23.96
CA LEU A 212 -5.46 26.42 -24.91
C LEU A 212 -5.05 25.77 -26.24
N GLN A 213 -3.97 26.26 -26.87
CA GLN A 213 -3.50 25.74 -28.15
C GLN A 213 -3.09 24.26 -28.04
N SER A 214 -2.40 23.88 -26.96
CA SER A 214 -2.04 22.48 -26.72
C SER A 214 -3.25 21.58 -26.56
N THR A 215 -4.29 22.05 -25.87
CA THR A 215 -5.55 21.31 -25.69
C THR A 215 -6.28 21.11 -27.01
N VAL A 216 -6.41 22.17 -27.82
CA VAL A 216 -7.06 22.13 -29.14
C VAL A 216 -6.33 21.17 -30.07
N ASP A 217 -5.00 21.29 -30.18
CA ASP A 217 -4.21 20.45 -31.08
C ASP A 217 -4.19 18.98 -30.63
N ALA A 218 -4.17 18.71 -29.31
CA ALA A 218 -4.29 17.36 -28.78
C ALA A 218 -5.65 16.75 -29.12
N ALA A 219 -6.74 17.51 -28.98
CA ALA A 219 -8.10 17.07 -29.33
C ALA A 219 -8.26 16.84 -30.85
N LEU A 220 -7.71 17.71 -31.70
CA LEU A 220 -7.68 17.52 -33.15
C LEU A 220 -6.89 16.26 -33.55
N ALA A 221 -5.69 16.09 -32.99
CA ALA A 221 -4.87 14.91 -33.25
C ALA A 221 -5.55 13.62 -32.78
N LEU A 222 -6.31 13.67 -31.69
CA LEU A 222 -7.11 12.55 -31.20
C LEU A 222 -8.23 12.23 -32.19
N ARG A 223 -8.96 13.25 -32.66
CA ARG A 223 -10.05 13.10 -33.63
C ARG A 223 -9.55 12.49 -34.94
N ASP A 224 -8.43 12.97 -35.47
CA ASP A 224 -7.81 12.45 -36.70
C ASP A 224 -7.38 10.98 -36.54
N ARG A 225 -7.06 10.58 -35.31
CA ARG A 225 -6.68 9.21 -34.95
C ARG A 225 -7.82 8.35 -34.43
N TRP A 226 -9.06 8.83 -34.45
CA TRP A 226 -10.23 7.99 -34.21
C TRP A 226 -10.39 7.03 -35.39
N GLU A 227 -9.58 5.97 -35.38
CA GLU A 227 -9.44 5.00 -36.45
C GLU A 227 -10.70 4.15 -36.63
N THR A 228 -10.78 3.45 -37.76
CA THR A 228 -11.87 2.55 -38.11
C THR A 228 -12.17 1.53 -37.02
N ARG A 229 -11.19 1.08 -36.23
CA ARG A 229 -11.45 0.11 -35.14
C ARG A 229 -12.31 0.71 -34.02
N GLN A 230 -11.96 1.90 -33.53
CA GLN A 230 -12.74 2.62 -32.52
C GLN A 230 -14.09 3.03 -33.11
N ALA A 231 -14.09 3.57 -34.33
CA ALA A 231 -15.30 3.98 -35.02
C ALA A 231 -16.27 2.81 -35.26
N ARG A 232 -15.78 1.63 -35.64
CA ARG A 232 -16.60 0.41 -35.79
C ARG A 232 -17.22 -0.05 -34.48
N ARG A 233 -16.51 0.13 -33.36
CA ARG A 233 -16.98 -0.35 -32.04
C ARG A 233 -17.88 0.65 -31.32
N HIS A 234 -17.62 1.94 -31.47
CA HIS A 234 -18.24 3.01 -30.67
C HIS A 234 -19.04 4.02 -31.51
N GLY A 235 -19.02 3.90 -32.84
CA GLY A 235 -19.64 4.84 -33.77
C GLY A 235 -18.72 6.02 -34.16
N PRO A 236 -19.22 6.93 -35.01
CA PRO A 236 -18.54 8.18 -35.33
C PRO A 236 -18.21 8.97 -34.07
N LEU A 237 -17.04 9.62 -34.02
CA LEU A 237 -16.58 10.30 -32.81
C LEU A 237 -17.58 11.34 -32.27
N PRO A 238 -18.20 12.20 -33.10
CA PRO A 238 -19.18 13.18 -32.61
C PRO A 238 -20.37 12.57 -31.86
N GLU A 239 -20.78 11.34 -32.20
CA GLU A 239 -21.86 10.63 -31.51
C GLU A 239 -21.33 9.78 -30.34
N ALA A 240 -20.07 9.34 -30.42
CA ALA A 240 -19.46 8.53 -29.38
C ALA A 240 -19.15 9.38 -28.13
N VAL A 241 -18.69 10.61 -28.32
CA VAL A 241 -18.17 11.48 -27.25
C VAL A 241 -19.22 11.82 -26.17
N ASP A 242 -20.51 11.82 -26.49
CA ASP A 242 -21.61 11.99 -25.54
C ASP A 242 -21.67 10.88 -24.47
N ARG A 243 -21.07 9.73 -24.76
CA ARG A 243 -21.05 8.54 -23.90
C ARG A 243 -19.68 8.27 -23.29
N LEU A 244 -18.70 9.13 -23.58
CA LEU A 244 -17.31 8.97 -23.16
C LEU A 244 -16.91 10.10 -22.21
N ASN A 245 -16.06 9.75 -21.25
CA ASN A 245 -15.43 10.74 -20.38
C ASN A 245 -14.19 11.30 -21.05
N VAL A 246 -14.05 12.62 -21.00
CA VAL A 246 -12.82 13.34 -21.36
C VAL A 246 -11.97 13.51 -20.10
N GLU A 247 -10.69 13.19 -20.22
CA GLU A 247 -9.68 13.50 -19.20
C GLU A 247 -8.59 14.39 -19.81
N LEU A 248 -7.98 15.20 -18.97
CA LEU A 248 -6.93 16.14 -19.30
C LEU A 248 -5.73 15.88 -18.38
N GLU A 249 -4.55 15.65 -18.96
CA GLU A 249 -3.30 15.59 -18.22
C GLU A 249 -2.37 16.71 -18.71
N ILE A 250 -2.01 17.64 -17.80
CA ILE A 250 -1.17 18.80 -18.11
C ILE A 250 0.23 18.57 -17.59
N PHE A 251 1.21 18.58 -18.49
CA PHE A 251 2.56 18.13 -18.19
C PHE A 251 3.41 19.25 -17.59
N HIS A 252 4.20 18.91 -16.57
CA HIS A 252 5.17 19.80 -15.94
C HIS A 252 6.34 18.99 -15.33
N ASP A 253 7.34 19.68 -14.76
CA ASP A 253 8.46 19.08 -14.01
C ASP A 253 9.16 17.93 -14.77
N TYR A 254 9.79 18.28 -15.89
CA TYR A 254 10.53 17.32 -16.73
C TYR A 254 11.95 17.12 -16.20
N GLY A 255 12.43 15.87 -16.22
CA GLY A 255 13.81 15.57 -15.84
C GLY A 255 14.42 14.43 -16.64
N ARG A 256 15.70 14.54 -16.99
CA ARG A 256 16.40 13.48 -17.72
C ARG A 256 17.04 12.47 -16.77
N LEU A 257 16.82 11.18 -17.02
CA LEU A 257 17.40 10.09 -16.24
C LEU A 257 18.70 9.61 -16.90
N ALA A 258 19.82 9.80 -16.22
CA ALA A 258 21.15 9.43 -16.71
C ALA A 258 21.37 7.92 -16.63
N ASP A 259 21.08 7.34 -15.47
CA ASP A 259 21.43 5.96 -15.13
C ASP A 259 20.22 5.02 -15.24
N ARG A 260 20.46 3.71 -15.07
CA ARG A 260 19.46 2.65 -15.26
C ARG A 260 19.44 1.62 -14.14
N SER A 261 20.19 1.81 -13.06
CA SER A 261 20.12 0.90 -11.92
C SER A 261 18.75 0.99 -11.24
N ILE A 262 18.30 -0.15 -10.73
CA ILE A 262 16.99 -0.26 -10.07
C ILE A 262 16.88 0.65 -8.84
N PRO A 263 17.86 0.71 -7.92
CA PRO A 263 17.76 1.60 -6.75
C PRO A 263 17.64 3.08 -7.11
N PHE A 264 18.32 3.51 -8.18
CA PHE A 264 18.17 4.87 -8.71
C PHE A 264 16.78 5.10 -9.28
N LEU A 265 16.26 4.18 -10.08
CA LEU A 265 14.96 4.33 -10.73
C LEU A 265 13.80 4.36 -9.71
N TRP A 266 13.85 3.57 -8.65
CA TRP A 266 12.86 3.65 -7.56
C TRP A 266 12.90 4.97 -6.79
N ARG A 267 14.07 5.61 -6.70
CA ARG A 267 14.21 6.96 -6.14
C ARG A 267 13.68 8.02 -7.10
N ALA A 268 14.01 7.90 -8.38
CA ALA A 268 13.76 8.92 -9.41
C ALA A 268 12.37 8.84 -10.05
N VAL A 269 11.71 7.68 -10.07
CA VAL A 269 10.43 7.47 -10.75
C VAL A 269 9.45 6.84 -9.78
N GLU A 270 8.76 7.69 -9.04
CA GLU A 270 7.64 7.30 -8.18
C GLU A 270 6.45 6.81 -9.05
N PRO A 271 6.09 5.50 -9.00
CA PRO A 271 5.04 4.94 -9.85
C PRO A 271 3.69 5.63 -9.63
N GLY A 272 3.11 6.17 -10.71
CA GLY A 272 1.84 6.90 -10.64
C GLY A 272 1.97 8.40 -10.40
N ILE A 273 3.12 8.91 -9.98
CA ILE A 273 3.40 10.36 -9.90
C ILE A 273 4.18 10.83 -11.12
N TYR A 274 5.21 10.08 -11.50
CA TYR A 274 6.01 10.39 -12.67
C TYR A 274 5.59 9.57 -13.89
N GLY A 275 5.35 10.28 -14.99
CA GLY A 275 5.31 9.77 -16.34
C GLY A 275 6.71 9.44 -16.84
N ALA A 276 6.82 8.62 -17.88
CA ALA A 276 8.10 8.29 -18.52
C ALA A 276 8.08 8.65 -20.01
N ILE A 277 9.20 9.13 -20.54
CA ILE A 277 9.40 9.38 -21.97
C ILE A 277 10.60 8.59 -22.45
N ILE A 278 10.40 7.76 -23.47
CA ILE A 278 11.49 7.20 -24.25
C ILE A 278 11.62 8.02 -25.53
N ARG A 279 12.77 8.66 -25.73
CA ARG A 279 13.10 9.38 -26.97
C ARG A 279 14.21 8.66 -27.74
N GLN A 280 13.86 8.25 -28.95
CA GLN A 280 14.76 7.84 -30.02
C GLN A 280 14.97 9.01 -31.01
N PRO A 281 15.99 8.99 -31.88
CA PRO A 281 16.28 10.10 -32.80
C PRO A 281 15.10 10.58 -33.67
N LYS A 282 14.15 9.68 -33.99
CA LYS A 282 13.00 9.97 -34.87
C LYS A 282 11.63 9.66 -34.24
N LYS A 283 11.59 9.13 -33.02
CA LYS A 283 10.37 8.65 -32.36
C LYS A 283 10.43 8.97 -30.88
N TYR A 284 9.29 9.24 -30.29
CA TYR A 284 9.15 9.32 -28.84
C TYR A 284 7.86 8.62 -28.42
N ARG A 285 7.88 8.08 -27.21
CA ARG A 285 6.75 7.43 -26.56
C ARG A 285 6.64 7.93 -25.13
N TYR A 286 5.41 8.06 -24.67
CA TYR A 286 5.12 8.44 -23.30
C TYR A 286 4.36 7.32 -22.62
N GLN A 287 4.61 7.20 -21.33
CA GLN A 287 3.70 6.58 -20.38
C GLN A 287 3.13 7.68 -19.49
N LEU A 288 1.81 7.80 -19.43
CA LEU A 288 1.16 8.69 -18.48
C LEU A 288 1.28 8.10 -17.07
N PRO A 289 1.48 8.93 -16.01
CA PRO A 289 1.62 8.46 -14.64
C PRO A 289 0.51 7.50 -14.22
N SER A 290 -0.75 7.86 -14.51
CA SER A 290 -1.96 7.11 -14.14
C SER A 290 -1.98 5.64 -14.62
N THR A 291 -1.18 5.29 -15.63
CA THR A 291 -1.04 3.91 -16.13
C THR A 291 -0.57 2.95 -15.05
N SER A 292 0.32 3.38 -14.14
CA SER A 292 0.81 2.50 -13.07
C SER A 292 -0.33 1.94 -12.23
N VAL A 293 -1.34 2.75 -11.92
CA VAL A 293 -2.52 2.33 -11.15
C VAL A 293 -3.49 1.53 -12.01
N TYR A 294 -3.85 2.05 -13.18
CA TYR A 294 -4.89 1.43 -14.03
C TYR A 294 -4.50 0.05 -14.56
N SER A 295 -3.22 -0.18 -14.79
CA SER A 295 -2.69 -1.46 -15.26
C SER A 295 -2.11 -2.33 -14.15
N SER A 296 -2.03 -1.82 -12.91
CA SER A 296 -1.36 -2.49 -11.78
C SER A 296 0.11 -2.82 -12.06
N LEU A 297 0.85 -1.83 -12.54
CA LEU A 297 2.30 -1.89 -12.71
C LEU A 297 2.91 -1.52 -11.36
N GLU A 298 3.13 -2.54 -10.53
CA GLU A 298 3.52 -2.41 -9.12
C GLU A 298 4.98 -1.98 -8.95
N SER A 299 5.84 -2.30 -9.93
CA SER A 299 7.27 -1.96 -9.94
C SER A 299 7.63 -0.88 -10.98
N VAL A 300 8.74 -0.17 -10.77
CA VAL A 300 9.27 0.77 -11.78
C VAL A 300 9.73 0.03 -13.04
N GLU A 301 10.18 -1.21 -12.89
CA GLU A 301 10.59 -2.10 -13.96
C GLU A 301 9.42 -2.47 -14.85
N ASP A 302 8.30 -2.91 -14.28
CA ASP A 302 7.08 -3.22 -15.04
C ASP A 302 6.55 -1.97 -15.74
N TYR A 303 6.63 -0.82 -15.06
CA TYR A 303 6.22 0.46 -15.61
C TYR A 303 7.08 0.90 -16.82
N LEU A 304 8.40 0.79 -16.72
CA LEU A 304 9.33 1.13 -17.80
C LEU A 304 9.32 0.07 -18.92
N ALA A 305 9.08 -1.19 -18.60
CA ALA A 305 8.88 -2.26 -19.56
C ALA A 305 7.65 -1.98 -20.44
N SER A 306 6.54 -1.55 -19.83
CA SER A 306 5.31 -1.17 -20.56
C SER A 306 5.60 -0.13 -21.65
N VAL A 307 6.23 0.98 -21.31
CA VAL A 307 6.53 2.06 -22.29
C VAL A 307 7.59 1.65 -23.32
N SER A 308 8.53 0.79 -22.94
CA SER A 308 9.52 0.25 -23.89
C SER A 308 8.88 -0.68 -24.90
N SER A 309 7.93 -1.50 -24.47
CA SER A 309 7.14 -2.38 -25.33
C SER A 309 6.30 -1.55 -26.31
N GLU A 310 5.63 -0.50 -25.84
CA GLU A 310 4.91 0.47 -26.68
C GLU A 310 5.82 1.27 -27.65
N ALA A 311 7.12 1.31 -27.38
CA ALA A 311 8.14 1.92 -28.23
C ALA A 311 8.76 0.96 -29.26
N ASP A 312 8.24 -0.27 -29.37
CA ASP A 312 8.78 -1.33 -30.24
C ASP A 312 10.24 -1.69 -29.88
N LEU A 313 10.63 -1.56 -28.61
CA LEU A 313 11.98 -1.85 -28.11
C LEU A 313 12.08 -3.15 -27.31
N GLY A 314 10.95 -3.82 -27.08
CA GLY A 314 10.84 -4.94 -26.13
C GLY A 314 10.89 -4.48 -24.66
N ASP A 315 10.59 -5.39 -23.75
CA ASP A 315 10.37 -5.08 -22.32
C ASP A 315 11.64 -4.57 -21.60
N ASP A 316 12.83 -4.95 -22.07
CA ASP A 316 14.11 -4.50 -21.51
C ASP A 316 14.72 -3.28 -22.24
N GLY A 317 14.06 -2.78 -23.28
CA GLY A 317 14.61 -1.73 -24.14
C GLY A 317 14.90 -0.41 -23.42
N TRP A 318 14.21 -0.13 -22.31
CA TRP A 318 14.43 1.04 -21.46
C TRP A 318 15.83 1.07 -20.82
N ARG A 319 16.50 -0.08 -20.70
CA ARG A 319 17.87 -0.20 -20.20
C ARG A 319 18.93 0.31 -21.19
N SER A 320 18.57 0.48 -22.46
CA SER A 320 19.52 0.91 -23.49
C SER A 320 20.03 2.33 -23.21
N THR A 321 21.35 2.52 -23.30
CA THR A 321 21.98 3.85 -23.23
C THR A 321 21.87 4.64 -24.53
N SER A 322 21.42 4.01 -25.61
CA SER A 322 21.21 4.65 -26.93
C SER A 322 19.94 5.51 -26.99
N ILE A 323 19.02 5.31 -26.05
CA ILE A 323 17.79 6.10 -25.91
C ILE A 323 17.96 7.17 -24.83
N LYS A 324 17.20 8.26 -24.95
CA LYS A 324 17.02 9.19 -23.83
C LYS A 324 15.79 8.76 -23.05
N LEU A 325 15.96 8.57 -21.75
CA LEU A 325 14.89 8.32 -20.80
C LEU A 325 14.67 9.59 -19.97
N GLU A 326 13.42 10.03 -19.87
CA GLU A 326 13.02 11.21 -19.11
C GLU A 326 11.80 10.88 -18.25
N ARG A 327 11.63 11.64 -17.17
CA ARG A 327 10.45 11.65 -16.31
C ARG A 327 9.71 12.99 -16.43
N PHE A 328 8.43 13.01 -16.09
CA PHE A 328 7.61 14.23 -15.98
C PHE A 328 6.48 14.04 -14.98
N ARG A 329 5.88 15.11 -14.45
CA ARG A 329 4.62 15.05 -13.68
C ARG A 329 3.44 15.55 -14.51
N THR A 330 2.23 15.19 -14.12
CA THR A 330 1.01 15.77 -14.68
C THR A 330 0.05 16.26 -13.60
N VAL A 331 -0.67 17.35 -13.89
CA VAL A 331 -1.92 17.68 -13.21
C VAL A 331 -3.06 17.01 -13.99
N HIS A 332 -3.80 16.13 -13.34
CA HIS A 332 -4.78 15.25 -13.98
C HIS A 332 -6.20 15.61 -13.59
N PHE A 333 -7.05 15.90 -14.58
CA PHE A 333 -8.48 16.13 -14.39
C PHE A 333 -9.29 15.15 -15.22
N ARG A 334 -10.45 14.72 -14.71
CA ARG A 334 -11.43 13.93 -15.45
C ARG A 334 -12.82 14.51 -15.32
N GLU A 335 -13.67 14.23 -16.30
CA GLU A 335 -15.11 14.33 -16.12
C GLU A 335 -15.64 13.20 -15.21
N THR A 336 -16.52 13.54 -14.28
CA THR A 336 -17.23 12.56 -13.42
C THR A 336 -18.28 11.76 -14.19
N ARG A 337 -18.93 12.41 -15.16
CA ARG A 337 -19.83 11.86 -16.18
C ARG A 337 -19.62 12.64 -17.48
N PRO A 338 -19.91 12.09 -18.67
CA PRO A 338 -19.75 12.81 -19.94
C PRO A 338 -20.40 14.20 -19.89
N GLY A 339 -19.62 15.25 -20.20
CA GLY A 339 -20.06 16.65 -20.18
C GLY A 339 -20.41 17.24 -18.80
N GLY A 340 -20.10 16.52 -17.71
CA GLY A 340 -20.49 16.88 -16.35
C GLY A 340 -19.46 17.70 -15.57
N GLU A 341 -19.56 17.62 -14.24
CA GLU A 341 -18.57 18.15 -13.32
C GLU A 341 -17.22 17.46 -13.50
N ILE A 342 -16.13 18.18 -13.22
CA ILE A 342 -14.78 17.64 -13.27
C ILE A 342 -14.25 17.32 -11.88
N GLN A 343 -13.31 16.39 -11.83
CA GLN A 343 -12.60 15.98 -10.61
C GLN A 343 -11.11 15.90 -10.90
N GLU A 344 -10.32 16.46 -9.99
CA GLU A 344 -8.87 16.33 -9.98
C GLU A 344 -8.47 14.96 -9.46
N LEU A 345 -7.44 14.37 -10.06
CA LEU A 345 -6.90 13.07 -9.74
C LEU A 345 -5.46 13.20 -9.29
N TYR A 346 -5.12 12.47 -8.24
CA TYR A 346 -3.76 12.26 -7.76
C TYR A 346 -3.43 10.79 -7.96
N ARG A 347 -2.35 10.48 -8.69
CA ARG A 347 -2.03 9.10 -9.09
C ARG A 347 -3.12 8.41 -9.92
N GLY A 348 -3.94 9.18 -10.64
CA GLY A 348 -5.08 8.65 -11.40
C GLY A 348 -6.33 8.32 -10.57
N ILE A 349 -6.39 8.67 -9.28
CA ILE A 349 -7.59 8.50 -8.46
C ILE A 349 -7.90 9.77 -7.67
N PRO A 350 -9.16 10.01 -7.26
CA PRO A 350 -9.47 11.17 -6.43
C PRO A 350 -8.69 11.12 -5.11
N PRO A 351 -8.03 12.21 -4.71
CA PRO A 351 -7.34 12.26 -3.43
C PRO A 351 -8.34 12.15 -2.28
N VAL A 352 -7.93 11.48 -1.20
CA VAL A 352 -8.71 11.36 0.04
C VAL A 352 -8.09 12.27 1.08
N GLY A 353 -8.80 13.26 1.59
CA GLY A 353 -8.28 14.14 2.64
C GLY A 353 -8.74 13.72 4.03
N GLU A 354 -8.59 14.62 5.00
CA GLU A 354 -9.04 14.41 6.38
C GLU A 354 -10.54 14.57 6.57
N GLU A 355 -11.29 14.98 5.55
CA GLU A 355 -12.76 15.07 5.59
C GLU A 355 -13.44 13.71 5.86
N VAL A 356 -12.71 12.60 5.71
CA VAL A 356 -13.14 11.24 6.03
C VAL A 356 -12.99 10.89 7.51
N LEU A 357 -12.29 11.70 8.31
CA LEU A 357 -12.05 11.46 9.74
C LEU A 357 -13.28 11.83 10.59
N ARG A 358 -14.39 11.15 10.31
CA ARG A 358 -15.68 11.34 11.00
C ARG A 358 -16.37 10.00 11.17
N ARG A 359 -17.10 9.82 12.26
CA ARG A 359 -17.75 8.55 12.59
C ARG A 359 -18.62 8.01 11.46
N GLY A 360 -19.48 8.86 10.89
CA GLY A 360 -20.36 8.48 9.79
C GLY A 360 -19.65 8.13 8.47
N ARG A 361 -18.39 8.53 8.29
CA ARG A 361 -17.57 8.11 7.14
C ARG A 361 -16.93 6.75 7.38
N PHE A 362 -16.52 6.48 8.61
CA PHE A 362 -15.99 5.18 9.03
C PHE A 362 -17.08 4.10 8.95
N GLU A 363 -18.29 4.39 9.44
CA GLU A 363 -19.46 3.50 9.33
C GLU A 363 -19.78 3.16 7.87
N LYS A 364 -19.78 4.16 6.98
CA LYS A 364 -20.00 3.93 5.54
C LYS A 364 -18.90 3.10 4.91
N ALA A 365 -17.65 3.29 5.33
CA ALA A 365 -16.51 2.55 4.81
C ALA A 365 -16.58 1.06 5.19
N ILE A 366 -16.87 0.73 6.45
CA ILE A 366 -17.01 -0.68 6.87
C ILE A 366 -18.22 -1.35 6.21
N ALA A 367 -19.33 -0.63 6.08
CA ALA A 367 -20.52 -1.14 5.39
C ALA A 367 -20.19 -1.49 3.94
N LEU A 368 -19.54 -0.56 3.24
CA LEU A 368 -19.14 -0.76 1.84
C LEU A 368 -18.13 -1.90 1.68
N ALA A 369 -17.13 -2.02 2.56
CA ALA A 369 -16.18 -3.12 2.53
C ALA A 369 -16.85 -4.48 2.81
N SER A 370 -17.85 -4.50 3.68
CA SER A 370 -18.65 -5.70 3.97
C SER A 370 -19.53 -6.12 2.79
N ASP A 371 -20.04 -5.18 1.99
CA ASP A 371 -20.84 -5.48 0.79
C ASP A 371 -20.06 -6.35 -0.18
N TRP A 372 -18.79 -6.03 -0.40
CA TRP A 372 -17.94 -6.81 -1.27
C TRP A 372 -17.76 -8.25 -0.76
N LEU A 373 -17.61 -8.45 0.55
CA LEU A 373 -17.51 -9.79 1.12
C LEU A 373 -18.82 -10.58 0.96
N VAL A 374 -19.96 -9.93 1.21
CA VAL A 374 -21.29 -10.54 1.05
C VAL A 374 -21.54 -10.93 -0.41
N ASP A 375 -21.28 -10.02 -1.35
CA ASP A 375 -21.49 -10.23 -2.79
C ASP A 375 -20.58 -11.29 -3.39
N ASN A 376 -19.44 -11.57 -2.75
CA ASN A 376 -18.45 -12.55 -3.20
C ASN A 376 -18.41 -13.82 -2.33
N GLN A 377 -19.45 -14.05 -1.53
CA GLN A 377 -19.67 -15.32 -0.83
C GLN A 377 -20.43 -16.31 -1.71
N ARG A 378 -19.93 -17.55 -1.79
CA ARG A 378 -20.62 -18.65 -2.49
C ARG A 378 -21.79 -19.18 -1.65
N PRO A 379 -22.76 -19.88 -2.26
CA PRO A 379 -23.90 -20.44 -1.53
C PRO A 379 -23.52 -21.39 -0.38
N ASN A 380 -22.39 -22.10 -0.49
CA ASN A 380 -21.87 -22.98 0.55
C ASN A 380 -21.12 -22.23 1.69
N GLY A 381 -21.12 -20.90 1.69
CA GLY A 381 -20.48 -20.06 2.70
C GLY A 381 -19.05 -19.66 2.38
N LEU A 382 -18.35 -20.34 1.45
CA LEU A 382 -16.96 -20.05 1.09
C LEU A 382 -16.84 -18.73 0.32
N PHE A 383 -15.90 -17.86 0.69
CA PHE A 383 -15.61 -16.64 -0.06
C PHE A 383 -14.72 -16.88 -1.28
N MET A 384 -14.93 -16.08 -2.34
CA MET A 384 -13.91 -15.88 -3.36
C MET A 384 -12.69 -15.20 -2.73
N TYR A 385 -11.53 -15.86 -2.76
CA TYR A 385 -10.35 -15.36 -2.05
C TYR A 385 -9.76 -14.08 -2.65
N SER A 386 -9.64 -14.01 -3.99
CA SER A 386 -8.96 -12.92 -4.67
C SER A 386 -9.62 -12.55 -6.00
N TYR A 387 -9.50 -11.28 -6.39
CA TYR A 387 -10.02 -10.75 -7.65
C TYR A 387 -9.11 -9.64 -8.19
N PHE A 388 -8.85 -9.65 -9.49
CA PHE A 388 -8.02 -8.67 -10.20
C PHE A 388 -8.91 -7.76 -11.04
N PRO A 389 -9.32 -6.60 -10.50
CA PRO A 389 -10.35 -5.78 -11.13
C PRO A 389 -9.88 -5.11 -12.42
N ASN A 390 -8.58 -4.85 -12.60
CA ASN A 390 -8.01 -4.32 -13.84
C ASN A 390 -8.18 -5.28 -15.04
N THR A 391 -8.22 -6.59 -14.79
CA THR A 391 -8.32 -7.64 -15.82
C THR A 391 -9.61 -8.46 -15.77
N ASP A 392 -10.49 -8.20 -14.79
CA ASP A 392 -11.70 -8.99 -14.47
C ASP A 392 -11.40 -10.49 -14.33
N LYS A 393 -10.35 -10.83 -13.56
CA LYS A 393 -9.92 -12.22 -13.32
C LYS A 393 -10.08 -12.64 -11.87
N ASP A 394 -10.61 -13.83 -11.67
CA ASP A 394 -10.62 -14.55 -10.39
C ASP A 394 -9.85 -15.88 -10.59
N PRO A 395 -8.69 -16.06 -9.93
CA PRO A 395 -7.87 -17.27 -10.09
C PRO A 395 -8.44 -18.49 -9.34
N ASN A 396 -9.62 -18.40 -8.72
CA ASN A 396 -10.28 -19.47 -7.95
C ASN A 396 -9.40 -20.02 -6.81
N GLN A 397 -8.68 -19.12 -6.15
CA GLN A 397 -7.86 -19.44 -4.97
C GLN A 397 -8.72 -19.60 -3.72
N ARG A 398 -8.18 -20.26 -2.69
CA ARG A 398 -8.82 -20.46 -1.38
C ARG A 398 -7.78 -20.43 -0.26
N ASN A 399 -8.17 -19.88 0.88
CA ASN A 399 -7.38 -19.85 2.10
C ASN A 399 -8.30 -19.85 3.33
N ILE A 400 -8.22 -20.89 4.17
CA ILE A 400 -9.13 -21.07 5.30
C ILE A 400 -8.95 -20.04 6.43
N VAL A 401 -7.71 -19.61 6.68
CA VAL A 401 -7.44 -18.58 7.70
C VAL A 401 -8.08 -17.27 7.28
N ARG A 402 -7.89 -16.86 6.01
CA ARG A 402 -8.47 -15.62 5.49
C ARG A 402 -9.99 -15.69 5.35
N HIS A 403 -10.54 -16.88 5.08
CA HIS A 403 -11.98 -17.12 5.13
C HIS A 403 -12.56 -16.84 6.53
N GLY A 404 -11.92 -17.36 7.58
CA GLY A 404 -12.35 -17.11 8.95
C GLY A 404 -12.27 -15.63 9.34
N LEU A 405 -11.20 -14.94 8.94
CA LEU A 405 -11.06 -13.50 9.18
C LEU A 405 -12.14 -12.67 8.44
N ALA A 406 -12.54 -13.08 7.24
CA ALA A 406 -13.65 -12.46 6.52
C ALA A 406 -15.02 -12.72 7.20
N ALA A 407 -15.21 -13.89 7.82
CA ALA A 407 -16.39 -14.15 8.63
C ALA A 407 -16.43 -13.23 9.86
N TYR A 408 -15.29 -13.08 10.52
CA TYR A 408 -15.13 -12.18 11.67
C TYR A 408 -15.37 -10.71 11.31
N SER A 409 -14.89 -10.24 10.15
CA SER A 409 -15.14 -8.85 9.72
C SER A 409 -16.63 -8.55 9.45
N LEU A 410 -17.39 -9.51 8.93
CA LEU A 410 -18.84 -9.38 8.79
C LEU A 410 -19.52 -9.29 10.16
N ALA A 411 -19.11 -10.13 11.12
CA ALA A 411 -19.61 -10.06 12.49
C ALA A 411 -19.27 -8.72 13.16
N MET A 412 -18.05 -8.21 13.00
CA MET A 412 -17.64 -6.88 13.48
C MET A 412 -18.51 -5.78 12.85
N THR A 413 -18.73 -5.83 11.53
CA THR A 413 -19.52 -4.82 10.81
C THR A 413 -20.96 -4.76 11.31
N TYR A 414 -21.58 -5.92 11.62
CA TYR A 414 -22.96 -5.99 12.11
C TYR A 414 -23.20 -5.21 13.42
N GLU A 415 -22.15 -4.95 14.21
CA GLU A 415 -22.27 -4.13 15.42
C GLU A 415 -22.73 -2.70 15.13
N PHE A 416 -22.29 -2.14 14.00
CA PHE A 416 -22.57 -0.76 13.58
C PHE A 416 -23.58 -0.69 12.42
N ASP A 417 -23.63 -1.73 11.58
CA ASP A 417 -24.47 -1.82 10.40
C ASP A 417 -25.28 -3.13 10.43
N ARG A 418 -26.45 -3.08 11.08
CA ARG A 418 -27.29 -4.24 11.46
C ARG A 418 -28.09 -4.84 10.29
N ARG A 419 -27.46 -5.05 9.14
CA ARG A 419 -28.13 -5.67 7.99
C ARG A 419 -28.23 -7.19 8.18
N PRO A 420 -29.44 -7.79 8.04
CA PRO A 420 -29.61 -9.23 8.14
C PRO A 420 -28.73 -10.01 7.17
N THR A 421 -28.51 -9.47 5.95
CA THR A 421 -27.65 -10.08 4.94
C THR A 421 -26.21 -10.26 5.42
N THR A 422 -25.66 -9.26 6.12
CA THR A 422 -24.31 -9.29 6.71
C THR A 422 -24.20 -10.34 7.81
N LEU A 423 -25.18 -10.39 8.73
CA LEU A 423 -25.23 -11.39 9.80
C LEU A 423 -25.33 -12.81 9.25
N GLU A 424 -26.22 -13.06 8.30
CA GLU A 424 -26.40 -14.38 7.70
C GLU A 424 -25.19 -14.81 6.89
N ALA A 425 -24.49 -13.88 6.23
CA ALA A 425 -23.22 -14.18 5.58
C ALA A 425 -22.12 -14.58 6.57
N ALA A 426 -22.01 -13.88 7.71
CA ALA A 426 -21.09 -14.26 8.79
C ALA A 426 -21.39 -15.67 9.32
N LYS A 427 -22.67 -15.99 9.58
CA LYS A 427 -23.11 -17.31 10.06
C LYS A 427 -22.79 -18.42 9.07
N ARG A 428 -23.09 -18.24 7.78
CA ARG A 428 -22.74 -19.23 6.73
C ARG A 428 -21.24 -19.48 6.64
N ALA A 429 -20.44 -18.43 6.76
CA ALA A 429 -18.99 -18.55 6.73
C ALA A 429 -18.45 -19.28 7.98
N LEU A 430 -19.01 -19.00 9.17
CA LEU A 430 -18.70 -19.75 10.39
C LEU A 430 -19.10 -21.22 10.24
N GLN A 431 -20.32 -21.50 9.77
CA GLN A 431 -20.80 -22.86 9.57
C GLN A 431 -19.86 -23.65 8.66
N PHE A 432 -19.40 -23.05 7.56
CA PHE A 432 -18.40 -23.68 6.69
C PHE A 432 -17.13 -24.09 7.46
N MET A 433 -16.65 -23.29 8.40
CA MET A 433 -15.51 -23.68 9.24
C MET A 433 -15.86 -24.83 10.19
N LEU A 434 -17.04 -24.80 10.83
CA LEU A 434 -17.51 -25.84 11.74
C LEU A 434 -17.68 -27.20 11.05
N ASP A 435 -18.19 -27.21 9.82
CA ASP A 435 -18.33 -28.42 8.99
C ASP A 435 -16.97 -29.06 8.65
N ASN A 436 -15.91 -28.24 8.59
CA ASN A 436 -14.54 -28.66 8.36
C ASN A 436 -13.75 -28.93 9.66
N THR A 437 -14.39 -28.86 10.82
CA THR A 437 -13.74 -29.11 12.10
C THR A 437 -13.79 -30.58 12.51
N ARG A 438 -12.72 -31.05 13.14
CA ARG A 438 -12.57 -32.42 13.65
C ARG A 438 -12.28 -32.39 15.15
N PHE A 439 -12.87 -33.34 15.89
CA PHE A 439 -12.71 -33.47 17.35
C PHE A 439 -11.88 -34.70 17.68
N GLY A 440 -10.82 -34.53 18.46
CA GLY A 440 -10.00 -35.62 18.97
C GLY A 440 -9.35 -36.52 17.91
N GLU A 441 -9.32 -36.10 16.64
CA GLU A 441 -8.69 -36.85 15.55
C GLU A 441 -7.18 -36.57 15.50
N GLY A 442 -6.43 -37.55 14.98
CA GLY A 442 -4.99 -37.43 14.74
C GLY A 442 -4.61 -36.37 13.69
N PRO A 443 -3.31 -36.07 13.55
CA PRO A 443 -2.84 -35.03 12.65
C PRO A 443 -3.16 -35.37 11.18
N PRO A 444 -3.60 -34.38 10.37
CA PRO A 444 -3.77 -34.54 8.93
C PRO A 444 -2.45 -34.88 8.22
N SER A 445 -2.53 -35.78 7.23
CA SER A 445 -1.46 -36.08 6.29
C SER A 445 -1.66 -35.39 4.93
N PRO A 446 -0.59 -35.26 4.11
CA PRO A 446 -0.71 -34.74 2.75
C PRO A 446 -1.71 -35.51 1.86
N SER A 447 -1.86 -36.81 2.09
CA SER A 447 -2.83 -37.67 1.38
C SER A 447 -4.27 -37.53 1.87
N GLY A 448 -4.50 -36.75 2.92
CA GLY A 448 -5.82 -36.46 3.45
C GLY A 448 -6.30 -37.40 4.55
N GLY A 449 -5.54 -38.39 4.98
CA GLY A 449 -5.89 -39.16 6.18
C GLY A 449 -5.66 -38.35 7.46
N THR A 450 -6.44 -38.60 8.50
CA THR A 450 -5.98 -38.40 9.89
C THR A 450 -5.41 -39.73 10.34
N GLY A 451 -4.13 -39.80 10.67
CA GLY A 451 -3.55 -41.05 11.17
C GLY A 451 -4.27 -41.50 12.46
N PRO A 452 -4.42 -42.81 12.73
CA PRO A 452 -4.79 -43.28 14.07
C PRO A 452 -3.61 -42.98 14.99
N ALA A 453 -3.60 -41.78 15.56
CA ALA A 453 -2.57 -41.35 16.47
C ALA A 453 -3.24 -41.04 17.81
N ASP A 454 -2.85 -41.77 18.84
CA ASP A 454 -3.23 -41.46 20.23
C ASP A 454 -2.38 -40.29 20.77
N GLU A 455 -1.24 -40.01 20.12
CA GLU A 455 -0.26 -38.99 20.51
C GLU A 455 0.29 -38.22 19.30
N TRP A 456 0.70 -36.97 19.52
CA TRP A 456 1.45 -36.17 18.56
C TRP A 456 2.57 -35.41 19.28
N GLN A 457 3.79 -35.52 18.76
CA GLN A 457 5.01 -35.00 19.40
C GLN A 457 5.14 -35.39 20.88
N GLY A 458 4.82 -36.65 21.22
CA GLY A 458 4.89 -37.19 22.58
C GLY A 458 3.79 -36.70 23.53
N LYS A 459 2.80 -35.94 23.05
CA LYS A 459 1.64 -35.51 23.83
C LYS A 459 0.41 -36.32 23.44
N ARG A 460 -0.30 -36.86 24.44
CA ARG A 460 -1.60 -37.50 24.24
C ARG A 460 -2.62 -36.52 23.68
N ILE A 461 -3.31 -36.92 22.62
CA ILE A 461 -4.33 -36.11 21.96
C ILE A 461 -5.63 -36.10 22.80
N PRO A 462 -6.09 -34.93 23.30
CA PRO A 462 -7.35 -34.83 24.03
C PRO A 462 -8.56 -35.09 23.11
N ARG A 463 -9.52 -35.89 23.57
CA ARG A 463 -10.73 -36.22 22.77
C ARG A 463 -11.65 -35.02 22.54
N ASP A 464 -11.57 -34.04 23.42
CA ASP A 464 -12.39 -32.83 23.40
C ASP A 464 -11.69 -31.65 22.72
N MET A 465 -10.44 -31.79 22.25
CA MET A 465 -9.81 -30.77 21.40
C MET A 465 -10.46 -30.76 20.02
N ALA A 466 -10.51 -29.59 19.37
CA ALA A 466 -11.03 -29.43 18.03
C ALA A 466 -10.12 -28.58 17.15
N PHE A 467 -10.03 -28.89 15.87
CA PHE A 467 -9.28 -28.10 14.90
C PHE A 467 -9.95 -28.07 13.53
N VAL A 468 -9.75 -26.98 12.78
CA VAL A 468 -10.24 -26.86 11.40
C VAL A 468 -9.29 -27.62 10.48
N ARG A 469 -9.79 -28.64 9.78
CA ARG A 469 -9.05 -29.46 8.82
C ARG A 469 -9.42 -29.02 7.40
N TYR A 470 -8.49 -28.36 6.70
CA TYR A 470 -8.77 -27.83 5.37
C TYR A 470 -7.56 -27.86 4.43
N SER A 471 -7.83 -28.01 3.12
CA SER A 471 -6.82 -27.98 2.06
C SER A 471 -6.87 -26.66 1.28
N ASP A 472 -5.87 -25.82 1.49
CA ASP A 472 -5.72 -24.56 0.76
C ASP A 472 -5.33 -24.79 -0.71
N ALA A 473 -5.20 -23.70 -1.48
CA ALA A 473 -4.89 -23.76 -2.91
C ALA A 473 -3.45 -24.22 -3.23
N ASP A 474 -2.58 -24.33 -2.22
CA ASP A 474 -1.15 -24.66 -2.32
C ASP A 474 -0.85 -26.16 -2.52
N LYS A 475 -1.89 -27.00 -2.66
CA LYS A 475 -1.81 -28.44 -3.01
C LYS A 475 -1.01 -29.31 -2.03
N ASN A 476 -0.78 -28.86 -0.80
CA ASN A 476 -0.02 -29.60 0.22
C ASN A 476 -0.85 -30.63 1.02
N GLY A 477 -2.14 -30.79 0.68
CA GLY A 477 -3.07 -31.60 1.46
C GLY A 477 -3.73 -30.82 2.59
N PRO A 478 -4.61 -31.45 3.40
CA PRO A 478 -5.22 -30.80 4.55
C PRO A 478 -4.25 -30.63 5.72
N VAL A 479 -4.43 -29.56 6.48
CA VAL A 479 -3.62 -29.23 7.67
C VAL A 479 -4.48 -28.57 8.73
N GLY A 480 -4.16 -28.77 10.02
CA GLY A 480 -4.72 -28.00 11.12
C GLY A 480 -3.90 -26.74 11.37
N LYS A 481 -4.41 -25.57 10.97
CA LYS A 481 -3.72 -24.28 11.17
C LYS A 481 -4.23 -23.60 12.44
N MET A 482 -3.34 -23.20 13.35
CA MET A 482 -3.73 -22.48 14.57
C MET A 482 -4.47 -21.17 14.25
N GLY A 483 -4.03 -20.43 13.22
CA GLY A 483 -4.73 -19.22 12.78
C GLY A 483 -6.16 -19.45 12.27
N ALA A 484 -6.46 -20.62 11.70
CA ALA A 484 -7.83 -20.95 11.27
C ALA A 484 -8.74 -21.20 12.48
N VAL A 485 -8.20 -21.87 13.50
CA VAL A 485 -8.89 -22.09 14.78
C VAL A 485 -9.11 -20.77 15.52
N ALA A 486 -8.09 -19.89 15.55
CA ALA A 486 -8.21 -18.54 16.09
C ALA A 486 -9.30 -17.73 15.39
N ALA A 487 -9.29 -17.70 14.06
CA ALA A 487 -10.30 -16.99 13.27
C ALA A 487 -11.74 -17.52 13.49
N ALA A 488 -11.91 -18.83 13.69
CA ALA A 488 -13.19 -19.43 14.06
C ALA A 488 -13.66 -18.96 15.45
N VAL A 489 -12.76 -18.94 16.44
CA VAL A 489 -13.04 -18.41 17.79
C VAL A 489 -13.39 -16.91 17.74
N PHE A 490 -12.69 -16.10 16.93
CA PHE A 490 -12.98 -14.68 16.78
C PHE A 490 -14.40 -14.46 16.26
N THR A 491 -14.75 -15.13 15.17
CA THR A 491 -16.07 -15.03 14.54
C THR A 491 -17.17 -15.44 15.51
N LEU A 492 -17.01 -16.59 16.15
CA LEU A 492 -17.99 -17.15 17.08
C LEU A 492 -18.18 -16.26 18.31
N SER A 493 -17.09 -15.83 18.93
CA SER A 493 -17.16 -14.96 20.11
C SER A 493 -17.76 -13.58 19.78
N GLN A 494 -17.48 -13.03 18.60
CA GLN A 494 -18.08 -11.77 18.17
C GLN A 494 -19.59 -11.92 17.93
N LEU A 495 -20.03 -12.98 17.24
CA LEU A 495 -21.45 -13.25 17.04
C LEU A 495 -22.18 -13.46 18.39
N ALA A 496 -21.53 -14.11 19.36
CA ALA A 496 -22.09 -14.32 20.69
C ALA A 496 -22.37 -13.00 21.46
N THR A 497 -21.75 -11.88 21.08
CA THR A 497 -22.08 -10.55 21.64
C THR A 497 -23.34 -9.92 21.03
N GLN A 498 -23.83 -10.48 19.92
CA GLN A 498 -24.89 -9.88 19.09
C GLN A 498 -26.15 -10.74 19.04
N ILE A 499 -26.01 -12.06 19.22
CA ILE A 499 -27.11 -13.03 19.21
C ILE A 499 -26.90 -14.08 20.31
N PRO A 500 -27.97 -14.74 20.79
CA PRO A 500 -27.84 -15.88 21.69
C PRO A 500 -26.96 -16.96 21.07
N MET A 501 -25.97 -17.41 21.85
CA MET A 501 -25.00 -18.41 21.41
C MET A 501 -25.58 -19.82 21.53
N PRO A 502 -25.68 -20.61 20.44
CA PRO A 502 -26.12 -22.00 20.49
C PRO A 502 -25.15 -22.89 21.30
N ASP A 503 -25.67 -23.93 21.96
CA ASP A 503 -24.85 -24.88 22.73
C ASP A 503 -23.80 -25.58 21.88
N GLU A 504 -24.12 -25.86 20.62
CA GLU A 504 -23.18 -26.40 19.64
C GLU A 504 -21.95 -25.49 19.49
N TRP A 505 -22.15 -24.18 19.37
CA TRP A 505 -21.05 -23.22 19.27
C TRP A 505 -20.21 -23.21 20.56
N ARG A 506 -20.82 -23.39 21.73
CA ARG A 506 -20.07 -23.51 23.00
C ARG A 506 -19.15 -24.72 22.99
N ARG A 507 -19.62 -25.86 22.50
CA ARG A 507 -18.80 -27.06 22.33
C ARG A 507 -17.60 -26.80 21.42
N TYR A 508 -17.81 -26.13 20.28
CA TYR A 508 -16.70 -25.77 19.38
C TYR A 508 -15.71 -24.81 20.03
N ALA A 509 -16.18 -23.76 20.71
CA ALA A 509 -15.31 -22.80 21.39
C ALA A 509 -14.40 -23.46 22.45
N VAL A 510 -14.95 -24.35 23.28
CA VAL A 510 -14.16 -25.11 24.27
C VAL A 510 -13.16 -26.03 23.57
N GLY A 511 -13.58 -26.74 22.51
CA GLY A 511 -12.68 -27.64 21.79
C GLY A 511 -11.52 -26.92 21.11
N TYR A 512 -11.78 -25.76 20.51
CA TYR A 512 -10.73 -24.90 19.95
C TYR A 512 -9.79 -24.36 21.04
N GLY A 513 -10.33 -23.96 22.20
CA GLY A 513 -9.53 -23.59 23.36
C GLY A 513 -8.60 -24.72 23.82
N ASN A 514 -9.12 -25.94 23.92
CA ASN A 514 -8.35 -27.11 24.32
C ASN A 514 -7.26 -27.47 23.29
N PHE A 515 -7.51 -27.20 22.00
CA PHE A 515 -6.48 -27.32 20.97
C PHE A 515 -5.37 -26.29 21.15
N PHE A 516 -5.67 -25.05 21.53
CA PHE A 516 -4.61 -24.07 21.87
C PHE A 516 -3.74 -24.54 23.04
N LEU A 517 -4.35 -25.09 24.09
CA LEU A 517 -3.62 -25.66 25.24
C LEU A 517 -2.72 -26.82 24.81
N PHE A 518 -3.25 -27.74 23.99
CA PHE A 518 -2.51 -28.89 23.48
C PHE A 518 -1.27 -28.46 22.67
N MET A 519 -1.43 -27.44 21.83
CA MET A 519 -0.39 -26.92 20.96
C MET A 519 0.63 -26.02 21.68
N GLN A 520 0.39 -25.63 22.94
CA GLN A 520 1.35 -24.86 23.74
C GLN A 520 2.55 -25.71 24.15
N LYS A 521 3.76 -25.24 23.88
CA LYS A 521 5.03 -25.88 24.28
C LYS A 521 5.32 -25.62 25.76
N GLU A 522 6.32 -26.31 26.32
CA GLU A 522 6.71 -26.17 27.73
C GLU A 522 7.27 -24.78 28.07
N ASP A 523 7.95 -24.13 27.13
CA ASP A 523 8.51 -22.77 27.28
C ASP A 523 7.46 -21.65 27.23
N GLY A 524 6.21 -21.98 26.84
CA GLY A 524 5.08 -21.05 26.71
C GLY A 524 4.77 -20.64 25.27
N SER A 525 5.68 -20.87 24.32
CA SER A 525 5.43 -20.67 22.88
C SER A 525 4.46 -21.72 22.33
N PHE A 526 4.08 -21.63 21.05
CA PHE A 526 3.10 -22.54 20.44
C PHE A 526 3.65 -23.26 19.22
N HIS A 527 3.20 -24.48 18.98
CA HIS A 527 3.25 -25.08 17.65
C HIS A 527 2.19 -24.41 16.77
N HIS A 528 2.51 -24.19 15.48
CA HIS A 528 1.65 -23.40 14.58
C HIS A 528 0.79 -24.26 13.64
N TYR A 529 1.25 -25.47 13.36
CA TYR A 529 0.60 -26.39 12.43
C TYR A 529 0.49 -27.78 13.04
N TYR A 530 -0.70 -28.34 12.98
CA TYR A 530 -1.00 -29.71 13.35
C TYR A 530 -1.09 -30.56 12.08
N CYS A 531 -0.06 -31.39 11.87
CA CYS A 531 0.10 -32.24 10.70
C CYS A 531 1.12 -33.36 10.98
N THR A 532 1.16 -34.37 10.13
CA THR A 532 2.14 -35.46 10.18
C THR A 532 3.53 -34.98 9.77
N SER A 533 4.57 -35.73 10.13
CA SER A 533 5.97 -35.36 9.88
C SER A 533 6.38 -35.30 8.40
N ASP A 534 5.60 -35.93 7.51
CA ASP A 534 5.78 -35.86 6.06
C ASP A 534 5.09 -34.64 5.41
N HIS A 535 4.39 -33.81 6.20
CA HIS A 535 3.77 -32.59 5.70
C HIS A 535 4.75 -31.41 5.69
N ASN A 536 4.74 -30.62 4.62
CA ASN A 536 5.58 -29.42 4.45
C ASN A 536 5.43 -28.32 5.52
N TYR A 537 4.41 -28.40 6.38
CA TYR A 537 4.18 -27.44 7.47
C TYR A 537 4.70 -27.95 8.81
N TYR A 538 5.11 -29.22 8.88
CA TYR A 538 5.59 -29.82 10.11
C TYR A 538 6.80 -29.05 10.65
N ASN A 539 6.71 -28.62 11.91
CA ASN A 539 7.72 -27.78 12.60
C ASN A 539 8.06 -26.45 11.91
N THR A 540 7.18 -25.94 11.04
CA THR A 540 7.32 -24.58 10.52
C THR A 540 6.63 -23.57 11.45
N GLU A 541 7.13 -22.33 11.45
CA GLU A 541 6.63 -21.26 12.31
C GLU A 541 6.39 -19.95 11.54
N THR A 542 5.69 -19.01 12.17
CA THR A 542 5.34 -17.68 11.64
C THR A 542 5.06 -16.76 12.81
N THR A 543 5.49 -15.52 12.78
CA THR A 543 5.29 -14.56 13.88
C THR A 543 3.89 -13.96 13.94
N ILE A 544 3.01 -14.31 13.00
CA ILE A 544 1.59 -13.90 12.99
C ILE A 544 0.78 -14.67 14.05
N TYR A 545 0.92 -16.00 14.06
CA TYR A 545 0.09 -16.88 14.89
C TYR A 545 0.19 -16.67 16.40
N PRO A 546 1.35 -16.32 17.00
CA PRO A 546 1.45 -16.02 18.42
C PRO A 546 0.35 -15.07 18.93
N GLY A 547 0.18 -13.92 18.27
CA GLY A 547 -0.84 -12.95 18.65
C GLY A 547 -2.26 -13.44 18.36
N GLU A 548 -2.50 -14.13 17.24
CA GLU A 548 -3.81 -14.73 16.92
C GLU A 548 -4.22 -15.76 17.98
N ILE A 549 -3.30 -16.61 18.42
CA ILE A 549 -3.53 -17.64 19.43
C ILE A 549 -3.83 -17.02 20.80
N LEU A 550 -3.05 -16.01 21.21
CA LEU A 550 -3.28 -15.31 22.47
C LEU A 550 -4.62 -14.57 22.47
N LEU A 551 -4.99 -13.90 21.37
CA LEU A 551 -6.33 -13.34 21.22
C LEU A 551 -7.40 -14.44 21.26
N GLY A 552 -7.13 -15.61 20.68
CA GLY A 552 -8.05 -16.76 20.75
C GLY A 552 -8.27 -17.21 22.20
N LEU A 553 -7.19 -17.36 22.96
CA LEU A 553 -7.23 -17.72 24.38
C LEU A 553 -8.00 -16.69 25.23
N SER A 554 -7.79 -15.38 25.00
CA SER A 554 -8.54 -14.35 25.74
C SER A 554 -10.04 -14.38 25.44
N ARG A 555 -10.42 -14.70 24.20
CA ARG A 555 -11.82 -14.85 23.78
C ARG A 555 -12.46 -16.09 24.37
N VAL A 556 -11.76 -17.23 24.38
CA VAL A 556 -12.26 -18.45 25.04
C VAL A 556 -12.40 -18.22 26.54
N TYR A 557 -11.40 -17.62 27.20
CA TYR A 557 -11.49 -17.25 28.61
C TYR A 557 -12.70 -16.33 28.88
N GLY A 558 -12.94 -15.33 28.04
CA GLY A 558 -14.11 -14.46 28.19
C GLY A 558 -15.46 -15.15 28.05
N MET A 559 -15.54 -16.31 27.37
CA MET A 559 -16.77 -17.08 27.20
C MET A 559 -16.98 -18.15 28.28
N THR A 560 -15.90 -18.63 28.90
CA THR A 560 -15.91 -19.79 29.82
C THR A 560 -15.56 -19.43 31.27
N HIS A 561 -14.77 -18.39 31.47
CA HIS A 561 -14.09 -18.06 32.73
C HIS A 561 -13.26 -19.21 33.32
N ASP A 562 -12.82 -20.15 32.49
CA ASP A 562 -11.94 -21.24 32.91
C ASP A 562 -10.48 -20.76 32.95
N GLU A 563 -9.91 -20.68 34.15
CA GLU A 563 -8.59 -20.09 34.42
C GLU A 563 -7.45 -20.74 33.64
N LYS A 564 -7.58 -22.00 33.21
CA LYS A 564 -6.54 -22.67 32.40
C LYS A 564 -6.21 -21.90 31.12
N TYR A 565 -7.18 -21.19 30.53
CA TYR A 565 -6.96 -20.37 29.34
C TYR A 565 -6.21 -19.07 29.66
N ALA A 566 -6.49 -18.47 30.83
CA ALA A 566 -5.79 -17.28 31.30
C ALA A 566 -4.33 -17.62 31.70
N GLU A 567 -4.09 -18.78 32.31
CA GLU A 567 -2.75 -19.27 32.63
C GLU A 567 -1.93 -19.56 31.35
N ALA A 568 -2.54 -20.18 30.35
CA ALA A 568 -1.91 -20.40 29.05
C ALA A 568 -1.57 -19.07 28.35
N PHE A 569 -2.48 -18.08 28.41
CA PHE A 569 -2.24 -16.73 27.91
C PHE A 569 -1.00 -16.12 28.57
N ASP A 570 -0.89 -16.20 29.90
CA ASP A 570 0.25 -15.65 30.65
C ASP A 570 1.58 -16.28 30.28
N ARG A 571 1.60 -17.60 30.09
CA ARG A 571 2.81 -18.31 29.66
C ARG A 571 3.27 -17.86 28.28
N GLY A 572 2.34 -17.75 27.34
CA GLY A 572 2.63 -17.26 25.99
C GLY A 572 3.08 -15.80 26.01
N MET A 573 2.36 -14.93 26.72
CA MET A 573 2.71 -13.50 26.85
C MET A 573 4.14 -13.34 27.38
N ARG A 574 4.51 -14.02 28.48
CA ARG A 574 5.87 -13.95 29.04
C ARG A 574 6.95 -14.42 28.05
N TYR A 575 6.68 -15.45 27.26
CA TYR A 575 7.63 -15.91 26.24
C TYR A 575 7.82 -14.84 25.16
N TYR A 576 6.72 -14.35 24.59
CA TYR A 576 6.80 -13.42 23.45
C TYR A 576 7.23 -12.01 23.85
N GLU A 577 7.00 -11.57 25.10
CA GLU A 577 7.58 -10.34 25.64
C GLU A 577 9.10 -10.42 25.66
N ARG A 578 9.69 -11.53 26.16
CA ARG A 578 11.15 -11.73 26.14
C ARG A 578 11.71 -11.82 24.71
N TRP A 579 10.98 -12.51 23.83
CA TRP A 579 11.35 -12.62 22.41
C TRP A 579 11.39 -11.24 21.74
N TRP A 580 10.35 -10.43 21.96
CA TRP A 580 10.26 -9.05 21.49
C TRP A 580 11.41 -8.20 22.03
N ASP A 581 11.65 -8.26 23.33
CA ASP A 581 12.72 -7.52 24.00
C ASP A 581 14.11 -7.79 23.44
N SER A 582 14.34 -9.01 22.95
CA SER A 582 15.60 -9.42 22.33
C SER A 582 15.71 -8.84 20.92
N LEU A 583 14.72 -9.09 20.06
CA LEU A 583 14.78 -8.73 18.65
C LEU A 583 14.61 -7.23 18.40
N SER A 584 13.76 -6.55 19.16
CA SER A 584 13.51 -5.11 19.01
C SER A 584 14.72 -4.23 19.36
N LYS A 585 15.80 -4.80 19.88
CA LYS A 585 17.07 -4.10 20.18
C LYS A 585 18.18 -4.44 19.18
N GLU A 586 17.99 -5.45 18.34
CA GLU A 586 18.95 -5.86 17.33
C GLU A 586 18.86 -4.96 16.10
N ARG A 587 19.83 -4.06 15.94
CA ARG A 587 19.91 -3.09 14.84
C ARG A 587 21.19 -3.28 14.03
N GLU A 588 21.09 -3.01 12.74
CA GLU A 588 22.25 -2.81 11.87
C GLU A 588 22.99 -1.51 12.23
N PRO A 589 24.26 -1.32 11.84
CA PRO A 589 25.03 -0.11 12.12
C PRO A 589 24.37 1.20 11.67
N GLY A 590 23.46 1.12 10.68
CA GLY A 590 22.68 2.26 10.18
C GLY A 590 21.41 2.57 10.98
N GLY A 591 21.15 1.88 12.09
CA GLY A 591 19.94 2.07 12.91
C GLY A 591 18.68 1.42 12.36
N THR A 592 18.78 0.68 11.24
CA THR A 592 17.68 -0.09 10.65
C THR A 592 17.68 -1.54 11.14
N TYR A 593 16.64 -2.29 10.79
CA TYR A 593 16.56 -3.73 11.02
C TYR A 593 17.01 -4.51 9.79
N SER A 594 17.61 -5.69 10.00
CA SER A 594 17.71 -6.69 8.94
C SER A 594 16.29 -7.11 8.53
N GLU A 595 16.10 -7.47 7.26
CA GLU A 595 14.76 -7.78 6.73
C GLU A 595 14.07 -8.94 7.48
N PRO A 596 14.76 -10.05 7.85
CA PRO A 596 14.13 -11.11 8.64
C PRO A 596 13.60 -10.61 9.99
N ILE A 597 14.41 -9.87 10.75
CA ILE A 597 14.00 -9.32 12.06
C ILE A 597 12.87 -8.32 11.89
N ARG A 598 12.97 -7.45 10.88
CA ARG A 598 11.92 -6.48 10.56
C ARG A 598 10.59 -7.17 10.31
N VAL A 599 10.56 -8.16 9.44
CA VAL A 599 9.36 -8.93 9.06
C VAL A 599 8.78 -9.63 10.28
N ASP A 600 9.63 -10.26 11.10
CA ASP A 600 9.22 -10.95 12.31
C ASP A 600 8.52 -9.99 13.29
N LEU A 601 9.11 -8.83 13.57
CA LEU A 601 8.54 -7.83 14.47
C LEU A 601 7.23 -7.25 13.94
N VAL A 602 7.19 -6.75 12.70
CA VAL A 602 6.00 -6.04 12.19
C VAL A 602 4.78 -6.95 12.05
N GLN A 603 4.98 -8.24 11.75
CA GLN A 603 3.89 -9.22 11.68
C GLN A 603 3.30 -9.55 13.06
N PHE A 604 4.12 -9.46 14.11
CA PHE A 604 3.74 -9.77 15.49
C PHE A 604 2.92 -8.64 16.15
N VAL A 605 3.33 -7.38 15.96
CA VAL A 605 2.73 -6.18 16.58
C VAL A 605 1.19 -6.12 16.58
N PRO A 606 0.50 -6.21 15.42
CA PRO A 606 -0.93 -5.93 15.36
C PRO A 606 -1.75 -6.91 16.22
N TRP A 607 -1.44 -8.20 16.10
CA TRP A 607 -2.17 -9.26 16.78
C TRP A 607 -1.90 -9.29 18.27
N ILE A 608 -0.64 -9.11 18.70
CA ILE A 608 -0.32 -9.09 20.13
C ILE A 608 -0.97 -7.88 20.81
N SER A 609 -1.00 -6.71 20.16
CA SER A 609 -1.65 -5.51 20.69
C SER A 609 -3.16 -5.74 20.88
N MET A 610 -3.82 -6.35 19.89
CA MET A 610 -5.23 -6.75 20.00
C MET A 610 -5.47 -7.78 21.11
N ALA A 611 -4.59 -8.77 21.26
CA ALA A 611 -4.68 -9.76 22.33
C ALA A 611 -4.57 -9.12 23.72
N MET A 612 -3.62 -8.18 23.91
CA MET A 612 -3.47 -7.45 25.16
C MET A 612 -4.70 -6.58 25.45
N ASN A 613 -5.20 -5.84 24.45
CA ASN A 613 -6.40 -5.00 24.59
C ASN A 613 -7.64 -5.82 24.94
N ASP A 614 -7.76 -7.04 24.41
CA ASP A 614 -8.86 -7.94 24.74
C ASP A 614 -8.69 -8.56 26.14
N MET A 615 -7.50 -9.02 26.53
CA MET A 615 -7.32 -9.62 27.85
C MET A 615 -7.34 -8.60 29.00
N PHE A 616 -6.91 -7.36 28.74
CA PHE A 616 -6.83 -6.26 29.72
C PHE A 616 -8.09 -6.09 30.59
N PRO A 617 -9.31 -5.92 30.05
CA PRO A 617 -10.51 -5.75 30.86
C PRO A 617 -11.03 -7.03 31.53
N ARG A 618 -10.46 -8.20 31.21
CA ARG A 618 -10.94 -9.51 31.68
C ARG A 618 -10.23 -9.98 32.95
N VAL A 619 -9.09 -9.38 33.29
CA VAL A 619 -8.32 -9.73 34.49
C VAL A 619 -8.63 -8.78 35.64
N THR A 620 -8.71 -9.33 36.85
CA THR A 620 -9.01 -8.57 38.06
C THR A 620 -7.76 -8.04 38.77
N ASP A 621 -6.61 -8.70 38.61
CA ASP A 621 -5.34 -8.24 39.18
C ASP A 621 -4.83 -6.97 38.45
N PRO A 622 -4.72 -5.83 39.15
CA PRO A 622 -4.24 -4.59 38.55
C PRO A 622 -2.80 -4.66 38.04
N ALA A 623 -1.93 -5.48 38.63
CA ALA A 623 -0.55 -5.61 38.17
C ALA A 623 -0.49 -6.32 36.82
N ARG A 624 -1.22 -7.44 36.69
CA ARG A 624 -1.42 -8.17 35.42
C ARG A 624 -2.04 -7.29 34.34
N ALA A 625 -3.10 -6.54 34.66
CA ALA A 625 -3.72 -5.60 33.72
C ALA A 625 -2.71 -4.55 33.20
N ARG A 626 -1.93 -3.94 34.11
CA ARG A 626 -0.89 -2.96 33.71
C ARG A 626 0.20 -3.57 32.82
N ALA A 627 0.59 -4.82 33.05
CA ALA A 627 1.57 -5.51 32.22
C ALA A 627 1.07 -5.67 30.78
N TYR A 628 -0.18 -6.09 30.59
CA TYR A 628 -0.79 -6.20 29.26
C TYR A 628 -0.91 -4.84 28.56
N ALA A 629 -1.40 -3.83 29.28
CA ALA A 629 -1.52 -2.48 28.73
C ALA A 629 -0.16 -1.96 28.28
N ARG A 630 0.89 -2.11 29.10
CA ARG A 630 2.26 -1.73 28.76
C ARG A 630 2.72 -2.41 27.48
N PHE A 631 2.64 -3.74 27.41
CA PHE A 631 3.19 -4.48 26.28
C PHE A 631 2.45 -4.18 24.97
N GLY A 632 1.11 -4.12 25.00
CA GLY A 632 0.32 -3.77 23.80
C GLY A 632 0.57 -2.35 23.30
N ILE A 633 0.81 -1.40 24.22
CA ILE A 633 1.19 -0.02 23.90
C ILE A 633 2.59 0.01 23.29
N GLU A 634 3.57 -0.63 23.93
CA GLU A 634 4.98 -0.60 23.53
C GLU A 634 5.19 -1.03 22.07
N VAL A 635 4.67 -2.20 21.71
CA VAL A 635 4.81 -2.75 20.35
C VAL A 635 4.14 -1.88 19.29
N SER A 636 3.02 -1.24 19.63
CA SER A 636 2.26 -0.38 18.72
C SER A 636 2.87 1.01 18.61
N ASP A 637 3.44 1.53 19.69
CA ASP A 637 4.16 2.81 19.70
C ASP A 637 5.42 2.72 18.82
N TRP A 638 6.12 1.57 18.93
CA TRP A 638 7.26 1.23 18.09
C TRP A 638 6.91 1.22 16.59
N ILE A 639 5.85 0.52 16.17
CA ILE A 639 5.55 0.42 14.73
C ILE A 639 5.13 1.77 14.13
N VAL A 640 4.50 2.63 14.94
CA VAL A 640 4.17 4.01 14.56
C VAL A 640 5.44 4.83 14.35
N ASP A 641 6.40 4.77 15.28
CA ASP A 641 7.65 5.54 15.19
C ASP A 641 8.59 5.04 14.10
N GLU A 642 8.61 3.75 13.80
CA GLU A 642 9.55 3.21 12.83
C GLU A 642 9.01 3.25 11.39
N TYR A 643 7.69 3.08 11.21
CA TYR A 643 7.14 2.74 9.89
C TYR A 643 5.96 3.60 9.44
N GLN A 644 5.26 4.35 10.29
CA GLN A 644 4.09 5.09 9.81
C GLN A 644 4.47 6.35 9.03
N PHE A 645 3.85 6.58 7.88
CA PHE A 645 3.92 7.86 7.17
C PHE A 645 3.04 8.89 7.89
N THR A 646 3.69 9.78 8.64
CA THR A 646 3.09 10.94 9.31
C THR A 646 3.31 12.22 8.48
N GLU A 647 2.71 13.33 8.90
CA GLU A 647 2.82 14.64 8.24
C GLU A 647 4.27 15.15 8.17
N ASP A 648 5.15 14.61 8.99
CA ASP A 648 6.58 14.92 9.03
C ASP A 648 7.51 13.93 8.37
N ARG A 649 7.00 12.78 7.93
CA ARG A 649 7.78 11.75 7.23
C ARG A 649 7.23 11.42 5.84
N SER A 650 6.02 11.87 5.52
CA SER A 650 5.37 11.60 4.24
C SER A 650 5.76 12.61 3.16
N PHE A 651 6.41 12.13 2.10
CA PHE A 651 6.71 12.93 0.91
C PHE A 651 5.52 13.11 -0.03
N PHE A 652 4.49 12.26 0.10
CA PHE A 652 3.30 12.27 -0.74
C PHE A 652 2.03 12.35 0.13
N PRO A 653 1.00 13.11 -0.28
CA PRO A 653 -0.23 13.25 0.52
C PRO A 653 -1.00 11.93 0.64
N ASP A 654 -0.98 11.07 -0.38
CA ASP A 654 -1.71 9.81 -0.40
C ASP A 654 -1.04 8.67 0.41
N TYR A 655 0.22 8.87 0.81
CA TYR A 655 0.94 7.99 1.73
C TYR A 655 0.49 8.16 3.19
N LEU A 656 -0.07 9.31 3.55
CA LEU A 656 -0.38 9.68 4.93
C LEU A 656 -1.26 8.61 5.61
N GLY A 657 -0.78 8.09 6.75
CA GLY A 657 -1.40 7.02 7.53
C GLY A 657 -1.05 5.61 7.06
N GLY A 658 -0.51 5.44 5.86
CA GLY A 658 0.11 4.20 5.42
C GLY A 658 1.39 3.92 6.18
N TYR A 659 1.96 2.74 5.97
CA TYR A 659 3.20 2.33 6.62
C TYR A 659 4.24 1.92 5.57
N TYR A 660 5.48 2.34 5.81
CA TYR A 660 6.65 1.93 5.08
C TYR A 660 6.93 0.45 5.32
N LYS A 661 7.21 -0.26 4.23
CA LYS A 661 7.56 -1.68 4.26
C LYS A 661 8.94 -1.90 3.67
N MET A 662 9.17 -1.39 2.45
CA MET A 662 10.44 -1.47 1.76
C MET A 662 10.55 -0.33 0.73
N PRO A 663 11.77 0.00 0.25
CA PRO A 663 12.00 1.14 -0.64
C PRO A 663 11.33 0.99 -2.02
N THR A 664 11.10 -0.25 -2.43
CA THR A 664 10.64 -0.64 -3.77
C THR A 664 9.17 -1.07 -3.77
N GLU A 665 8.37 -0.49 -2.89
CA GLU A 665 6.94 -0.76 -2.80
C GLU A 665 6.21 0.50 -2.32
N LEU A 666 5.10 0.85 -2.98
CA LEU A 666 4.21 1.88 -2.46
C LEU A 666 3.55 1.41 -1.17
N PRO A 667 3.09 2.32 -0.28
CA PRO A 667 2.27 1.93 0.85
C PRO A 667 1.15 0.97 0.41
N ALA A 668 0.99 -0.10 1.18
CA ALA A 668 0.09 -1.21 0.86
C ALA A 668 -0.82 -1.57 2.05
N MET A 669 -1.67 -2.60 1.90
CA MET A 669 -2.61 -3.07 2.92
C MET A 669 -1.98 -3.36 4.30
N HIS A 670 -0.66 -3.61 4.37
CA HIS A 670 0.07 -3.73 5.63
C HIS A 670 -0.18 -2.53 6.55
N GLY A 671 -0.42 -1.34 5.99
CA GLY A 671 -0.82 -0.18 6.78
C GLY A 671 -2.16 -0.38 7.51
N CYS A 672 -3.13 -1.07 6.89
CA CYS A 672 -4.39 -1.45 7.56
C CYS A 672 -4.14 -2.48 8.66
N VAL A 673 -3.27 -3.46 8.40
CA VAL A 673 -2.86 -4.48 9.37
C VAL A 673 -2.29 -3.80 10.62
N TYR A 674 -1.30 -2.93 10.48
CA TYR A 674 -0.66 -2.30 11.64
C TYR A 674 -1.60 -1.34 12.39
N THR A 675 -2.49 -0.66 11.66
CA THR A 675 -3.49 0.24 12.24
C THR A 675 -4.44 -0.49 13.19
N GLU A 676 -4.77 -1.76 12.95
CA GLU A 676 -5.67 -2.51 13.86
C GLU A 676 -5.06 -2.71 15.26
N GLY A 677 -3.74 -2.86 15.33
CA GLY A 677 -2.98 -2.88 16.58
C GLY A 677 -2.80 -1.49 17.18
N THR A 678 -2.52 -0.47 16.37
CA THR A 678 -2.42 0.92 16.85
C THR A 678 -3.74 1.41 17.46
N ALA A 679 -4.88 1.05 16.86
CA ALA A 679 -6.21 1.36 17.38
C ALA A 679 -6.49 0.65 18.72
N ALA A 680 -6.08 -0.62 18.85
CA ALA A 680 -6.16 -1.36 20.11
C ALA A 680 -5.29 -0.71 21.20
N ALA A 681 -4.07 -0.31 20.86
CA ALA A 681 -3.16 0.37 21.77
C ALA A 681 -3.63 1.76 22.18
N TYR A 682 -4.32 2.51 21.31
CA TYR A 682 -4.97 3.76 21.71
C TYR A 682 -5.96 3.51 22.86
N ASN A 683 -6.77 2.45 22.80
CA ASN A 683 -7.69 2.12 23.89
C ASN A 683 -6.95 1.77 25.19
N LEU A 684 -5.87 0.98 25.11
CA LEU A 684 -4.98 0.71 26.25
C LEU A 684 -4.36 1.99 26.81
N ALA A 685 -3.91 2.91 25.96
CA ALA A 685 -3.28 4.16 26.39
C ALA A 685 -4.22 5.06 27.19
N ARG A 686 -5.54 4.96 26.98
CA ARG A 686 -6.55 5.67 27.79
C ARG A 686 -6.56 5.24 29.26
N SER A 687 -6.06 4.05 29.59
CA SER A 687 -5.90 3.62 30.99
C SER A 687 -4.62 4.16 31.64
N THR A 688 -3.80 4.91 30.90
CA THR A 688 -2.56 5.52 31.38
C THR A 688 -2.75 7.02 31.63
N ARG A 689 -1.78 7.66 32.30
CA ARG A 689 -1.75 9.12 32.47
C ARG A 689 -0.94 9.84 31.38
N ASP A 690 -0.47 9.13 30.35
CA ASP A 690 0.37 9.70 29.30
C ASP A 690 -0.47 10.28 28.17
N GLU A 691 -0.80 11.57 28.31
CA GLU A 691 -1.61 12.30 27.32
C GLU A 691 -0.87 12.54 25.99
N ARG A 692 0.47 12.55 25.99
CA ARG A 692 1.24 12.70 24.74
C ARG A 692 1.14 11.43 23.93
N LEU A 693 1.33 10.28 24.57
CA LEU A 693 1.20 8.96 23.96
C LEU A 693 -0.23 8.72 23.46
N ARG A 694 -1.24 9.05 24.28
CA ARG A 694 -2.65 8.95 23.87
C ARG A 694 -2.93 9.73 22.59
N ARG A 695 -2.49 11.00 22.51
CA ARG A 695 -2.67 11.84 21.30
C ARG A 695 -1.89 11.31 20.09
N LYS A 696 -0.69 10.78 20.30
CA LYS A 696 0.10 10.14 19.24
C LYS A 696 -0.64 8.95 18.65
N LEU A 697 -1.07 8.00 19.48
CA LEU A 697 -1.79 6.80 19.04
C LEU A 697 -3.18 7.12 18.45
N LEU A 698 -3.86 8.13 18.98
CA LEU A 698 -5.11 8.65 18.38
C LEU A 698 -4.85 9.14 16.96
N ARG A 699 -3.89 10.05 16.77
CA ARG A 699 -3.57 10.60 15.44
C ARG A 699 -3.11 9.51 14.48
N ALA A 700 -2.25 8.61 14.93
CA ALA A 700 -1.79 7.46 14.15
C ALA A 700 -2.94 6.57 13.69
N THR A 701 -3.90 6.28 14.58
CA THR A 701 -5.09 5.49 14.25
C THR A 701 -6.00 6.18 13.24
N LEU A 702 -6.27 7.48 13.44
CA LEU A 702 -7.11 8.26 12.53
C LEU A 702 -6.50 8.31 11.12
N LEU A 703 -5.20 8.59 11.01
CA LEU A 703 -4.50 8.60 9.73
C LEU A 703 -4.50 7.21 9.09
N GLY A 704 -4.25 6.15 9.86
CA GLY A 704 -4.33 4.76 9.39
C GLY A 704 -5.71 4.39 8.84
N CYS A 705 -6.79 4.81 9.50
CA CYS A 705 -8.16 4.64 9.02
C CYS A 705 -8.43 5.44 7.74
N ARG A 706 -7.93 6.68 7.64
CA ARG A 706 -7.99 7.47 6.39
C ARG A 706 -7.29 6.76 5.24
N TYR A 707 -6.11 6.18 5.49
CA TYR A 707 -5.41 5.36 4.51
C TYR A 707 -6.20 4.11 4.12
N ALA A 708 -6.82 3.40 5.08
CA ALA A 708 -7.67 2.25 4.80
C ALA A 708 -8.86 2.60 3.90
N ILE A 709 -9.55 3.72 4.18
CA ILE A 709 -10.67 4.22 3.37
C ILE A 709 -10.22 4.52 1.93
N GLN A 710 -9.02 5.06 1.74
CA GLN A 710 -8.45 5.32 0.42
C GLN A 710 -8.22 4.05 -0.43
N GLN A 711 -8.15 2.86 0.19
CA GLN A 711 -7.98 1.60 -0.52
C GLN A 711 -9.30 0.97 -0.96
N ILE A 712 -10.45 1.45 -0.48
CA ILE A 712 -11.77 0.91 -0.81
C ILE A 712 -12.23 1.41 -2.18
N PHE A 713 -12.63 0.50 -3.06
CA PHE A 713 -13.29 0.83 -4.33
C PHE A 713 -14.67 1.45 -4.08
N THR A 714 -14.73 2.77 -4.12
CA THR A 714 -15.92 3.57 -3.85
C THR A 714 -16.70 3.80 -5.16
N PRO A 715 -18.01 3.46 -5.20
CA PRO A 715 -18.84 3.62 -6.40
C PRO A 715 -18.81 5.05 -6.97
N GLY A 716 -18.51 5.19 -8.26
CA GLY A 716 -18.43 6.47 -8.98
C GLY A 716 -17.20 7.31 -8.68
N VAL A 717 -16.41 6.95 -7.66
CA VAL A 717 -15.26 7.73 -7.18
C VAL A 717 -13.95 7.05 -7.60
N SER A 718 -13.75 5.78 -7.23
CA SER A 718 -12.51 5.04 -7.52
C SER A 718 -12.71 3.76 -8.34
N ASP A 719 -13.93 3.46 -8.79
CA ASP A 719 -14.27 2.29 -9.62
C ASP A 719 -14.38 2.60 -11.14
N PHE A 720 -14.16 3.85 -11.57
CA PHE A 720 -14.42 4.30 -12.94
C PHE A 720 -13.46 3.75 -14.00
N TRP A 721 -12.31 3.22 -13.60
CA TRP A 721 -11.23 2.76 -14.48
C TRP A 721 -11.15 1.23 -14.57
N VAL A 722 -12.02 0.49 -13.88
CA VAL A 722 -12.05 -0.97 -13.95
C VAL A 722 -13.10 -1.44 -14.97
N PRO A 723 -12.86 -2.52 -15.75
CA PRO A 723 -13.82 -3.05 -16.71
C PRO A 723 -15.15 -3.50 -16.10
N ASN A 724 -15.15 -4.01 -14.88
CA ASN A 724 -16.33 -4.46 -14.16
C ASN A 724 -16.44 -3.78 -12.78
N PRO A 725 -16.93 -2.54 -12.72
CA PRO A 725 -17.02 -1.78 -11.46
C PRO A 725 -17.88 -2.46 -10.41
N ARG A 726 -19.00 -3.09 -10.81
CA ARG A 726 -19.93 -3.73 -9.89
C ARG A 726 -19.26 -4.80 -9.03
N ARG A 727 -18.38 -5.61 -9.64
CA ARG A 727 -17.65 -6.68 -8.93
C ARG A 727 -16.50 -6.17 -8.05
N ALA A 728 -15.99 -4.97 -8.32
CA ALA A 728 -14.90 -4.37 -7.57
C ALA A 728 -15.36 -3.53 -6.37
N ARG A 729 -16.57 -2.96 -6.41
CA ARG A 729 -17.11 -2.06 -5.39
C ARG A 729 -17.01 -2.65 -3.99
N GLY A 730 -16.50 -1.86 -3.06
CA GLY A 730 -16.24 -2.25 -1.68
C GLY A 730 -14.98 -3.07 -1.45
N GLY A 731 -14.42 -3.70 -2.49
CA GLY A 731 -13.17 -4.41 -2.34
C GLY A 731 -12.03 -3.46 -1.98
N VAL A 732 -11.11 -3.95 -1.16
CA VAL A 732 -9.90 -3.25 -0.73
C VAL A 732 -8.72 -3.67 -1.60
N ARG A 733 -8.05 -2.71 -2.23
CA ARG A 733 -6.89 -2.96 -3.10
C ARG A 733 -5.59 -3.17 -2.31
N TYR A 734 -4.61 -3.82 -2.97
CA TYR A 734 -3.30 -4.16 -2.40
C TYR A 734 -2.50 -2.91 -2.01
N SER A 735 -2.21 -2.04 -2.97
CA SER A 735 -1.41 -0.83 -2.76
C SER A 735 -1.96 0.32 -3.59
N LEU A 736 -1.31 1.49 -3.51
CA LEU A 736 -1.70 2.66 -4.28
C LEU A 736 -1.72 2.40 -5.81
N ASN A 737 -0.89 1.47 -6.29
CA ASN A 737 -0.85 1.02 -7.68
C ASN A 737 -1.27 -0.44 -7.90
N GLY A 738 -1.30 -1.30 -6.87
CA GLY A 738 -1.74 -2.70 -6.98
C GLY A 738 -3.24 -2.86 -6.77
N ALA A 739 -3.99 -3.17 -7.84
CA ALA A 739 -5.46 -3.22 -7.79
C ALA A 739 -6.04 -4.52 -7.21
N LYS A 740 -5.21 -5.53 -6.94
CA LYS A 740 -5.66 -6.85 -6.49
C LYS A 740 -6.49 -6.74 -5.21
N LEU A 741 -7.67 -7.34 -5.24
CA LEU A 741 -8.57 -7.47 -4.09
C LEU A 741 -8.38 -8.83 -3.45
N ARG A 742 -8.37 -8.86 -2.12
CA ARG A 742 -8.42 -10.09 -1.33
C ARG A 742 -9.29 -9.91 -0.09
N ILE A 743 -9.87 -11.00 0.37
CA ILE A 743 -10.71 -11.02 1.56
C ILE A 743 -9.95 -10.60 2.83
N ASP A 744 -8.64 -10.88 2.92
CA ASP A 744 -7.83 -10.41 4.05
C ASP A 744 -7.55 -8.91 4.01
N TYR A 745 -7.50 -8.29 2.83
CA TYR A 745 -7.36 -6.83 2.72
C TYR A 745 -8.62 -6.16 3.28
N SER A 746 -9.78 -6.72 2.92
CA SER A 746 -11.07 -6.29 3.44
C SER A 746 -11.17 -6.48 4.96
N TYR A 747 -10.72 -7.63 5.48
CA TYR A 747 -10.65 -7.87 6.93
C TYR A 747 -9.83 -6.79 7.64
N HIS A 748 -8.57 -6.57 7.25
CA HIS A 748 -7.69 -5.65 7.99
C HIS A 748 -8.19 -4.20 7.92
N SER A 749 -8.76 -3.77 6.79
CA SER A 749 -9.39 -2.44 6.71
C SER A 749 -10.63 -2.33 7.59
N ILE A 750 -11.50 -3.35 7.60
CA ILE A 750 -12.69 -3.37 8.48
C ILE A 750 -12.25 -3.40 9.95
N SER A 751 -11.28 -4.25 10.31
CA SER A 751 -10.73 -4.39 11.65
C SER A 751 -10.17 -3.07 12.18
N ALA A 752 -9.30 -2.39 11.42
CA ALA A 752 -8.76 -1.09 11.79
C ALA A 752 -9.85 -0.04 12.05
N ILE A 753 -10.83 0.07 11.16
CA ILE A 753 -11.92 1.05 11.29
C ILE A 753 -12.88 0.66 12.42
N TRP A 754 -13.17 -0.63 12.60
CA TRP A 754 -14.02 -1.15 13.67
C TRP A 754 -13.42 -0.88 15.04
N GLN A 755 -12.11 -1.11 15.23
CA GLN A 755 -11.39 -0.81 16.48
C GLN A 755 -11.51 0.68 16.84
N ALA A 756 -11.35 1.57 15.85
CA ALA A 756 -11.56 3.01 16.04
C ALA A 756 -13.00 3.33 16.44
N LEU A 757 -14.00 2.83 15.71
CA LEU A 757 -15.42 3.03 16.02
C LEU A 757 -15.83 2.48 17.39
N LYS A 758 -15.20 1.39 17.83
CA LYS A 758 -15.50 0.68 19.08
C LYS A 758 -14.96 1.41 20.30
N PHE A 759 -13.74 1.95 20.20
CA PHE A 759 -13.01 2.45 21.36
C PHE A 759 -12.81 3.96 21.41
N MET A 760 -12.96 4.68 20.29
CA MET A 760 -12.90 6.15 20.31
C MET A 760 -14.21 6.73 20.80
N PRO A 761 -14.18 7.59 21.83
CA PRO A 761 -15.36 8.33 22.25
C PRO A 761 -15.70 9.44 21.23
N PRO A 762 -16.92 10.00 21.25
CA PRO A 762 -17.37 11.00 20.28
C PRO A 762 -16.47 12.25 20.16
N GLU A 763 -15.79 12.65 21.23
CA GLU A 763 -14.86 13.78 21.23
C GLU A 763 -13.58 13.53 20.41
N ASP A 764 -13.15 12.27 20.30
CA ASP A 764 -11.95 11.87 19.55
C ASP A 764 -12.32 11.42 18.12
N LEU A 765 -13.58 11.07 17.85
CA LEU A 765 -14.13 10.75 16.53
C LEU A 765 -15.56 11.31 16.38
N PRO A 766 -15.70 12.59 15.97
CA PRO A 766 -16.98 13.29 15.90
C PRO A 766 -17.89 12.86 14.74
#